data_AF-A0A0D8J996-F1
#
_entry.id   AF-A0A0D8J996-F1
#
_cell.length_a   1.000
_cell.length_b   1.000
_cell.length_c   1.000
_cell.angle_alpha   90.00
_cell.angle_beta   90.00
_cell.angle_gamma   90.00
#
_symmetry.space_group_name_H-M   'P 1'
#
loop_
_entity.id
_entity.type
_entity.pdbx_description
1 polymer ?
#
loop_
_entity_poly.entity_id
_entity_poly.type
_entity_poly.pdbx_seq_one_letter_code
_entity_poly.pdbx_strand_id
1 'polypeptide(L)'
;MFKISWMKLILLIGFFLNGLCIFAQTTQKPNIIFILTDDQRWSALGYAGNKIIQTPEMDKLAENGVYFSQAMVTTPICSASRASIFSGVHERTHKYTFQTGPIRNELMETAYPKLLKEAGYYNGFFGKFGVNFQGKEKMFDVIEDYDRNNSFPDYRGYYYKTLDGDTVHLTRYTGQKALDFIDQAPAEKPFCLSLSFSAPHAHDNAPEQYFWQEEPGKLYQNMEMPAPELADDKYFNSLPEAVRQGFNRTRWHWRYDTPEKYQHSVKGYYRMINGIDLEIAKIREKLKEKGLEKNTVIILMGDNGQFLGERQLAGKWLMYDNSVRVPMIVYDPRVKKHRDISEMALNIDIPATILDLAGIKAPDIYQGKSLIPVVSGKEKSLNRDTVLIEHLWEFANIPPSEGVRTKDWKYLRYINNKTVEELYSLKDDPKETTNLAKDAKYNKVLQELRTKNDELVQRYKGPLSGVPFGLTVELIREPKFARIIDSKPEFGWMIPEDAVTQKAYQVLLASTRENIDNNIGDIWDSGRVAGSQSANVEPDCDPLKENQTYFWKVRIYDIDNRLSEYSPVQEFTTGTFGDKISSGNWFLVEKIKPDALIKNADGSYFADFGKAAFGTLCLNYSPKKEQTLKIRLGEKLSDGKIDREPGGTIRFAELQLDVRPGISEYQIELVPDERNTKSVAVALPDSFPVIMPFRYVEIEGAEDLESGDLTQVAYFTYFNDQTSSFTCSNDILNQVWELCKYSQKATSFAGYYVDGDRERIPYEADAYLNQLSHYSVDNEYAIARKTIEYFMDFPTWPTEWQLHVALLFYQDYMYTGNTELIEKYYEPLKYKTLMMLDDEDGFISTKSPKLNGEVMAQLGFADTTQRVRDIVDWPQAGGWGTMGEDDGFVFRPVNTVINSMYYRNMEIMAEFAQLLGKTEEALDFKLRAAKVKKSINQKLYNKEKGYYTDGIGTDHGSVHANMFPLAFGVVPDEYKESVADYMKTRGMACSVYGAQYLMEAVYNAGAADYGLELMTATHDRSWYNMIKVGSTITMEAWDMKYKPNSDWNHAWGAAPANIVARNMWGIQPKTPGFGVATIHPQLANLEFSSIKVPTIKGPIQGKYEKVNNRLSKYVIELPANMVGEFKTDFPENAEVSLNGQTVNLSFGSMRLAPGENEILIRINSF
;
A
#
# COMPACT_ATOMS: atom_id res chain seq x y z
N MET A 1 -70.83 -10.22 7.87
CA MET A 1 -72.13 -10.67 7.32
C MET A 1 -72.69 -9.53 6.46
N PHE A 2 -73.17 -9.84 5.25
CA PHE A 2 -73.59 -8.91 4.20
C PHE A 2 -74.86 -8.09 4.52
N LYS A 3 -75.05 -6.99 3.74
CA LYS A 3 -76.25 -6.15 3.47
C LYS A 3 -76.45 -4.91 4.39
N ILE A 4 -76.30 -3.68 3.88
CA ILE A 4 -77.17 -2.83 3.01
C ILE A 4 -78.39 -2.22 3.75
N SER A 5 -78.47 -0.87 3.78
CA SER A 5 -79.64 -0.02 3.42
C SER A 5 -79.32 1.46 3.79
N TRP A 6 -79.20 2.45 2.89
CA TRP A 6 -80.15 3.11 1.95
C TRP A 6 -81.17 4.08 2.58
N MET A 7 -81.03 5.38 2.25
CA MET A 7 -82.06 6.45 2.06
C MET A 7 -81.28 7.78 1.81
N LYS A 8 -81.41 8.58 0.74
CA LYS A 8 -82.45 8.90 -0.28
C LYS A 8 -81.73 9.38 -1.58
N LEU A 9 -82.06 8.95 -2.81
CA LEU A 9 -83.15 9.42 -3.73
C LEU A 9 -83.03 10.95 -4.03
N ILE A 10 -82.86 11.53 -5.24
CA ILE A 10 -83.50 11.35 -6.57
C ILE A 10 -82.74 12.25 -7.64
N LEU A 11 -82.83 11.85 -8.92
CA LEU A 11 -82.82 12.64 -10.21
C LEU A 11 -81.54 12.81 -11.05
N LEU A 12 -81.67 12.29 -12.28
CA LEU A 12 -80.83 12.39 -13.46
C LEU A 12 -81.14 13.67 -14.29
N ILE A 13 -80.07 14.18 -14.93
CA ILE A 13 -79.96 14.90 -16.23
C ILE A 13 -80.36 16.38 -16.30
N GLY A 14 -79.37 17.23 -16.65
CA GLY A 14 -79.55 18.27 -17.67
C GLY A 14 -78.93 19.66 -17.41
N PHE A 15 -77.70 19.87 -17.90
CA PHE A 15 -77.21 21.10 -18.55
C PHE A 15 -76.94 22.43 -17.76
N PHE A 16 -75.67 22.85 -17.87
CA PHE A 16 -75.12 24.21 -18.14
C PHE A 16 -74.08 24.75 -17.13
N LEU A 17 -72.83 24.76 -17.63
CA LEU A 17 -71.76 25.75 -17.48
C LEU A 17 -71.68 26.59 -16.18
N ASN A 18 -70.57 26.41 -15.45
CA ASN A 18 -69.55 27.46 -15.36
C ASN A 18 -68.21 26.84 -14.96
N GLY A 19 -67.33 26.66 -15.95
CA GLY A 19 -65.95 26.30 -15.74
C GLY A 19 -65.17 27.49 -15.22
N LEU A 20 -64.70 27.40 -13.97
CA LEU A 20 -63.49 28.07 -13.53
C LEU A 20 -62.36 27.04 -13.65
N CYS A 21 -61.79 26.95 -14.85
CA CYS A 21 -60.49 26.34 -15.04
C CYS A 21 -59.47 27.20 -14.30
N ILE A 22 -59.07 26.77 -13.10
CA ILE A 22 -57.79 27.17 -12.53
C ILE A 22 -56.75 26.48 -13.41
N PHE A 23 -56.27 27.18 -14.44
CA PHE A 23 -55.03 26.82 -15.11
C PHE A 23 -53.93 26.92 -14.05
N ALA A 24 -53.52 25.78 -13.50
CA ALA A 24 -52.21 25.66 -12.88
C ALA A 24 -51.21 26.03 -13.98
N GLN A 25 -50.62 27.21 -13.88
CA GLN A 25 -49.53 27.66 -14.75
C GLN A 25 -48.35 26.71 -14.45
N THR A 26 -48.23 25.63 -15.20
CA THR A 26 -47.02 24.81 -15.23
C THR A 26 -45.90 25.74 -15.67
N THR A 27 -45.07 26.19 -14.73
CA THR A 27 -43.84 26.92 -15.05
C THR A 27 -42.99 26.02 -15.93
N GLN A 28 -42.97 26.30 -17.23
CA GLN A 28 -42.23 25.53 -18.22
C GLN A 28 -40.75 25.53 -17.82
N LYS A 29 -40.14 24.34 -17.75
CA LYS A 29 -38.70 24.20 -17.53
C LYS A 29 -37.94 24.95 -18.65
N PRO A 30 -36.88 25.73 -18.34
CA PRO A 30 -36.14 26.48 -19.36
C PRO A 30 -35.33 25.56 -20.26
N ASN A 31 -35.06 26.01 -21.47
CA ASN A 31 -33.92 25.51 -22.23
C ASN A 31 -32.64 26.13 -21.67
N ILE A 32 -31.53 25.41 -21.70
CA ILE A 32 -30.25 25.86 -21.15
C ILE A 32 -29.19 25.76 -22.25
N ILE A 33 -28.48 26.85 -22.51
CA ILE A 33 -27.27 26.82 -23.33
C ILE A 33 -26.09 27.18 -22.43
N PHE A 34 -25.11 26.28 -22.34
CA PHE A 34 -23.87 26.52 -21.62
C PHE A 34 -22.72 26.66 -22.60
N ILE A 35 -22.14 27.85 -22.67
CA ILE A 35 -21.02 28.21 -23.53
C ILE A 35 -19.75 28.27 -22.69
N LEU A 36 -18.77 27.46 -23.05
CA LEU A 36 -17.46 27.42 -22.43
C LEU A 36 -16.39 27.74 -23.46
N THR A 37 -15.55 28.74 -23.19
CA THR A 37 -14.41 29.13 -24.04
C THR A 37 -13.09 28.68 -23.40
N ASP A 38 -12.07 28.37 -24.21
CA ASP A 38 -10.77 27.89 -23.73
C ASP A 38 -9.78 29.06 -23.58
N ASP A 39 -9.11 29.21 -22.44
CA ASP A 39 -8.14 30.29 -22.17
C ASP A 39 -8.71 31.73 -22.15
N GLN A 40 -10.03 31.94 -22.05
CA GLN A 40 -10.59 33.30 -21.98
C GLN A 40 -10.49 33.90 -20.57
N ARG A 41 -9.56 34.84 -20.37
CA ARG A 41 -9.45 35.65 -19.13
C ARG A 41 -10.60 36.64 -18.95
N TRP A 42 -10.94 36.97 -17.70
CA TRP A 42 -12.03 37.91 -17.35
C TRP A 42 -11.98 39.27 -18.05
N SER A 43 -10.79 39.82 -18.28
CA SER A 43 -10.63 41.13 -18.94
C SER A 43 -10.65 41.06 -20.46
N ALA A 44 -10.80 39.88 -21.06
CA ALA A 44 -11.00 39.71 -22.50
C ALA A 44 -12.50 39.72 -22.83
N LEU A 45 -13.17 40.78 -22.39
CA LEU A 45 -14.60 41.07 -22.57
C LEU A 45 -14.79 42.59 -22.54
N GLY A 46 -15.51 43.15 -23.52
CA GLY A 46 -15.77 44.59 -23.62
C GLY A 46 -16.48 45.15 -22.38
N TYR A 47 -17.52 44.45 -21.93
CA TYR A 47 -18.29 44.76 -20.73
C TYR A 47 -17.45 44.80 -19.44
N ALA A 48 -16.35 44.04 -19.38
CA ALA A 48 -15.42 44.05 -18.26
C ALA A 48 -14.49 45.29 -18.24
N GLY A 49 -14.69 46.24 -19.17
CA GLY A 49 -13.95 47.50 -19.25
C GLY A 49 -12.82 47.50 -20.28
N ASN A 50 -12.64 46.44 -21.07
CA ASN A 50 -11.63 46.38 -22.12
C ASN A 50 -12.11 47.12 -23.38
N LYS A 51 -11.55 48.30 -23.63
CA LYS A 51 -11.96 49.19 -24.73
C LYS A 51 -11.45 48.76 -26.12
N ILE A 52 -10.59 47.74 -26.19
CA ILE A 52 -9.95 47.30 -27.44
C ILE A 52 -10.67 46.08 -28.01
N ILE A 53 -10.94 45.08 -27.17
CA ILE A 53 -11.62 43.86 -27.61
C ILE A 53 -13.05 44.19 -28.07
N GLN A 54 -13.52 43.52 -29.12
CA GLN A 54 -14.87 43.67 -29.65
C GLN A 54 -15.66 42.39 -29.37
N THR A 55 -16.58 42.45 -28.41
CA THR A 55 -17.46 41.34 -28.01
C THR A 55 -18.93 41.80 -27.89
N PRO A 56 -19.50 42.44 -28.93
CA PRO A 56 -20.79 43.10 -28.82
C PRO A 56 -21.94 42.18 -28.38
N GLU A 57 -21.93 40.89 -28.71
CA GLU A 57 -22.99 39.99 -28.28
C GLU A 57 -22.82 39.49 -26.85
N MET A 58 -21.60 39.15 -26.43
CA MET A 58 -21.32 38.84 -25.02
C MET A 58 -21.59 40.06 -24.14
N ASP A 59 -21.26 41.27 -24.61
CA ASP A 59 -21.55 42.52 -23.90
C ASP A 59 -23.05 42.73 -23.72
N LYS A 60 -23.85 42.50 -24.77
CA LYS A 60 -25.33 42.52 -24.68
C LYS A 60 -25.87 41.46 -23.71
N LEU A 61 -25.27 40.26 -23.66
CA LEU A 61 -25.68 39.23 -22.71
C LEU A 61 -25.41 39.68 -21.26
N ALA A 62 -24.28 40.35 -21.02
CA ALA A 62 -23.96 40.91 -19.70
C ALA A 62 -24.89 42.07 -19.33
N GLU A 63 -25.07 43.04 -20.23
CA GLU A 63 -25.95 44.22 -20.05
C GLU A 63 -27.41 43.85 -19.75
N ASN A 64 -27.91 42.79 -20.38
CA ASN A 64 -29.29 42.34 -20.22
C ASN A 64 -29.45 41.16 -19.25
N GLY A 65 -28.33 40.67 -18.71
CA GLY A 65 -28.28 39.52 -17.82
C GLY A 65 -27.60 39.87 -16.49
N VAL A 66 -26.96 38.88 -15.91
CA VAL A 66 -26.20 39.01 -14.67
C VAL A 66 -24.72 38.72 -14.94
N TYR A 67 -23.86 39.68 -14.62
CA TYR A 67 -22.42 39.58 -14.77
C TYR A 67 -21.73 39.36 -13.42
N PHE A 68 -20.88 38.35 -13.32
CA PHE A 68 -20.11 38.07 -12.12
C PHE A 68 -18.69 38.62 -12.26
N SER A 69 -18.48 39.80 -11.68
CA SER A 69 -17.21 40.53 -11.78
C SER A 69 -16.03 39.81 -11.09
N GLN A 70 -16.29 38.92 -10.12
CA GLN A 70 -15.24 38.15 -9.40
C GLN A 70 -15.31 36.65 -9.73
N ALA A 71 -15.76 36.29 -10.93
CA ALA A 71 -15.80 34.91 -11.36
C ALA A 71 -14.41 34.30 -11.57
N MET A 72 -14.27 33.05 -11.16
CA MET A 72 -12.99 32.36 -11.18
C MET A 72 -13.14 30.84 -11.35
N VAL A 73 -12.04 30.19 -11.72
CA VAL A 73 -11.93 28.73 -11.74
C VAL A 73 -11.22 28.26 -10.48
N THR A 74 -11.61 27.10 -9.95
CA THR A 74 -10.91 26.50 -8.81
C THR A 74 -9.53 25.96 -9.19
N THR A 75 -9.32 25.66 -10.47
CA THR A 75 -8.04 25.23 -11.04
C THR A 75 -7.82 25.81 -12.44
N PRO A 76 -6.66 26.44 -12.74
CA PRO A 76 -6.40 27.05 -14.03
C PRO A 76 -5.74 26.07 -15.02
N ILE A 77 -6.27 24.84 -15.09
CA ILE A 77 -5.94 23.83 -16.09
C ILE A 77 -7.24 23.45 -16.82
N CYS A 78 -7.27 23.52 -18.15
CA CYS A 78 -8.50 23.23 -18.90
C CYS A 78 -9.07 21.83 -18.59
N SER A 79 -8.26 20.76 -18.55
CA SER A 79 -8.77 19.40 -18.29
C SER A 79 -9.33 19.24 -16.87
N ALA A 80 -8.61 19.74 -15.85
CA ALA A 80 -9.07 19.68 -14.46
C ALA A 80 -10.27 20.60 -14.21
N SER A 81 -10.27 21.81 -14.78
CA SER A 81 -11.40 22.75 -14.68
C SER A 81 -12.67 22.18 -15.32
N ARG A 82 -12.54 21.52 -16.48
CA ARG A 82 -13.67 20.83 -17.13
C ARG A 82 -14.17 19.65 -16.32
N ALA A 83 -13.27 18.86 -15.72
CA ALA A 83 -13.66 17.82 -14.79
C ALA A 83 -14.44 18.40 -13.60
N SER A 84 -13.98 19.51 -13.03
CA SER A 84 -14.68 20.25 -11.97
C SER A 84 -16.06 20.78 -12.43
N ILE A 85 -16.20 21.22 -13.67
CA ILE A 85 -17.47 21.64 -14.27
C ILE A 85 -18.40 20.45 -14.55
N PHE A 86 -17.91 19.24 -14.79
CA PHE A 86 -18.81 18.10 -14.95
C PHE A 86 -19.29 17.56 -13.59
N SER A 87 -18.37 17.40 -12.64
CA SER A 87 -18.61 16.73 -11.36
C SER A 87 -19.04 17.64 -10.22
N GLY A 88 -18.87 18.97 -10.35
CA GLY A 88 -19.21 19.94 -9.30
C GLY A 88 -18.24 19.94 -8.10
N VAL A 89 -17.05 19.35 -8.24
CA VAL A 89 -16.05 19.24 -7.16
C VAL A 89 -14.66 19.76 -7.57
N HIS A 90 -13.82 20.10 -6.59
CA HIS A 90 -12.43 20.57 -6.77
C HIS A 90 -11.48 19.53 -7.39
N GLU A 91 -10.33 19.98 -7.91
CA GLU A 91 -9.28 19.12 -8.51
C GLU A 91 -8.77 18.08 -7.52
N ARG A 92 -8.52 18.46 -6.27
CA ARG A 92 -8.12 17.50 -5.23
C ARG A 92 -9.17 16.45 -4.91
N THR A 93 -10.45 16.72 -5.21
CA THR A 93 -11.52 15.76 -5.02
C THR A 93 -11.52 14.71 -6.13
N HIS A 94 -11.35 15.16 -7.38
CA HIS A 94 -11.43 14.28 -8.54
C HIS A 94 -10.11 13.67 -9.01
N LYS A 95 -8.97 14.24 -8.58
CA LYS A 95 -7.58 13.79 -8.88
C LYS A 95 -7.36 13.48 -10.37
N TYR A 96 -7.99 14.26 -11.24
CA TYR A 96 -7.91 14.13 -12.70
C TYR A 96 -7.27 15.39 -13.27
N THR A 97 -6.20 15.20 -14.03
CA THR A 97 -5.49 16.28 -14.71
C THR A 97 -4.75 15.74 -15.92
N PHE A 98 -3.81 16.48 -16.51
CA PHE A 98 -2.99 15.93 -17.58
C PHE A 98 -2.19 14.71 -17.12
N GLN A 99 -1.97 13.77 -18.04
CA GLN A 99 -1.19 12.54 -17.83
C GLN A 99 -1.77 11.55 -16.81
N THR A 100 -2.94 11.80 -16.23
CA THR A 100 -3.68 10.80 -15.46
C THR A 100 -4.50 9.89 -16.38
N GLY A 101 -4.88 8.71 -15.88
CA GLY A 101 -5.87 7.83 -16.51
C GLY A 101 -7.27 8.45 -16.57
N PRO A 102 -8.29 7.67 -16.95
CA PRO A 102 -9.67 8.15 -17.00
C PRO A 102 -10.12 8.76 -15.66
N ILE A 103 -10.99 9.76 -15.73
CA ILE A 103 -11.68 10.24 -14.53
C ILE A 103 -12.51 9.09 -13.92
N ARG A 104 -12.56 9.04 -12.59
CA ARG A 104 -13.28 7.99 -11.87
C ARG A 104 -14.78 8.00 -12.20
N ASN A 105 -15.35 6.83 -12.45
CA ASN A 105 -16.74 6.69 -12.90
C ASN A 105 -17.73 7.23 -11.88
N GLU A 106 -17.46 7.03 -10.57
CA GLU A 106 -18.33 7.43 -9.47
C GLU A 106 -18.60 8.95 -9.45
N LEU A 107 -17.61 9.74 -9.88
CA LEU A 107 -17.73 11.20 -10.00
C LEU A 107 -18.55 11.61 -11.23
N MET A 108 -18.54 10.78 -12.28
CA MET A 108 -19.23 11.05 -13.53
C MET A 108 -20.69 10.56 -13.53
N GLU A 109 -21.03 9.56 -12.70
CA GLU A 109 -22.43 9.14 -12.50
C GLU A 109 -23.30 10.26 -11.92
N THR A 110 -22.71 11.18 -11.16
CA THR A 110 -23.40 12.36 -10.61
C THR A 110 -23.17 13.63 -11.44
N ALA A 111 -22.59 13.54 -12.64
CA ALA A 111 -22.33 14.72 -13.47
C ALA A 111 -23.64 15.36 -13.98
N TYR A 112 -23.67 16.69 -14.07
CA TYR A 112 -24.91 17.42 -14.42
C TYR A 112 -25.57 16.96 -15.74
N PRO A 113 -24.84 16.63 -16.84
CA PRO A 113 -25.51 16.22 -18.07
C PRO A 113 -26.20 14.86 -17.92
N LYS A 114 -25.61 13.93 -17.15
CA LYS A 114 -26.22 12.64 -16.85
C LYS A 114 -27.55 12.82 -16.11
N LEU A 115 -27.53 13.64 -15.06
CA LEU A 115 -28.71 13.94 -14.24
C LEU A 115 -29.81 14.68 -15.02
N LEU A 116 -29.43 15.59 -15.93
CA LEU A 116 -30.38 16.27 -16.82
C LEU A 116 -31.08 15.29 -17.77
N LYS A 117 -30.31 14.38 -18.38
CA LYS A 117 -30.85 13.38 -19.32
C LYS A 117 -31.86 12.48 -18.61
N GLU A 118 -31.53 12.04 -17.39
CA GLU A 118 -32.43 11.25 -16.53
C GLU A 118 -33.70 12.03 -16.13
N ALA A 119 -33.59 13.35 -15.96
CA ALA A 119 -34.73 14.23 -15.70
C ALA A 119 -35.54 14.61 -16.95
N GLY A 120 -35.22 14.01 -18.11
CA GLY A 120 -35.97 14.14 -19.35
C GLY A 120 -35.57 15.31 -20.27
N TYR A 121 -34.44 15.96 -20.02
CA TYR A 121 -33.89 16.96 -20.96
C TYR A 121 -33.33 16.28 -22.20
N TYR A 122 -33.45 16.97 -23.34
CA TYR A 122 -32.72 16.63 -24.56
C TYR A 122 -31.33 17.27 -24.53
N ASN A 123 -30.28 16.46 -24.45
CA ASN A 123 -28.93 16.94 -24.17
C ASN A 123 -28.03 16.91 -25.42
N GLY A 124 -27.41 18.04 -25.73
CA GLY A 124 -26.44 18.21 -26.82
C GLY A 124 -25.06 18.64 -26.31
N PHE A 125 -23.99 18.08 -26.87
CA PHE A 125 -22.62 18.54 -26.63
C PHE A 125 -21.82 18.67 -27.92
N PHE A 126 -21.20 19.83 -28.15
CA PHE A 126 -20.32 20.04 -29.31
C PHE A 126 -19.02 20.76 -28.94
N GLY A 127 -17.91 20.23 -29.44
CA GLY A 127 -16.58 20.81 -29.27
C GLY A 127 -15.71 20.05 -28.27
N LYS A 128 -14.85 20.75 -27.55
CA LYS A 128 -13.82 20.12 -26.71
C LYS A 128 -14.44 19.55 -25.44
N PHE A 129 -14.50 18.23 -25.29
CA PHE A 129 -14.92 17.64 -24.02
C PHE A 129 -13.82 17.78 -22.95
N GLY A 130 -12.56 17.54 -23.31
CA GLY A 130 -11.39 17.82 -22.46
C GLY A 130 -11.19 16.89 -21.25
N VAL A 131 -12.05 15.88 -21.08
CA VAL A 131 -11.99 14.87 -20.01
C VAL A 131 -11.97 13.46 -20.61
N ASN A 132 -11.05 12.60 -20.17
CA ASN A 132 -11.00 11.21 -20.57
C ASN A 132 -12.03 10.40 -19.76
N PHE A 133 -13.14 10.06 -20.41
CA PHE A 133 -14.24 9.27 -19.84
C PHE A 133 -14.87 8.43 -20.94
N GLN A 134 -15.06 7.13 -20.73
CA GLN A 134 -15.60 6.25 -21.78
C GLN A 134 -17.13 6.34 -21.91
N GLY A 135 -17.85 6.70 -20.84
CA GLY A 135 -19.32 6.67 -20.80
C GLY A 135 -20.05 7.90 -21.36
N LYS A 136 -19.41 8.74 -22.19
CA LYS A 136 -19.96 10.05 -22.63
C LYS A 136 -21.32 9.91 -23.32
N GLU A 137 -21.52 8.88 -24.15
CA GLU A 137 -22.77 8.61 -24.86
C GLU A 137 -23.98 8.39 -23.92
N LYS A 138 -23.71 7.98 -22.67
CA LYS A 138 -24.77 7.83 -21.66
C LYS A 138 -25.28 9.17 -21.12
N MET A 139 -24.57 10.27 -21.37
CA MET A 139 -24.84 11.60 -20.81
C MET A 139 -25.56 12.55 -21.77
N PHE A 140 -25.43 12.33 -23.08
CA PHE A 140 -25.95 13.22 -24.13
C PHE A 140 -26.82 12.43 -25.10
N ASP A 141 -27.84 13.06 -25.68
CA ASP A 141 -28.61 12.49 -26.79
C ASP A 141 -27.89 12.69 -28.12
N VAL A 142 -27.14 13.79 -28.24
CA VAL A 142 -26.26 14.09 -29.37
C VAL A 142 -24.93 14.61 -28.84
N ILE A 143 -23.82 14.00 -29.25
CA ILE A 143 -22.48 14.45 -28.90
C ILE A 143 -21.56 14.40 -30.11
N GLU A 144 -20.76 15.45 -30.28
CA GLU A 144 -19.58 15.43 -31.14
C GLU A 144 -18.40 16.05 -30.39
N ASP A 145 -17.47 15.19 -29.92
CA ASP A 145 -16.26 15.58 -29.19
C ASP A 145 -15.09 15.80 -30.15
N TYR A 146 -14.54 17.01 -30.17
CA TYR A 146 -13.38 17.37 -30.98
C TYR A 146 -12.62 18.56 -30.38
N ASP A 147 -11.30 18.58 -30.59
CA ASP A 147 -10.43 19.69 -30.20
C ASP A 147 -9.55 20.11 -31.39
N ARG A 148 -8.74 21.15 -31.25
CA ARG A 148 -7.66 21.49 -32.18
C ARG A 148 -6.80 20.26 -32.51
N ASN A 149 -6.40 20.15 -33.78
CA ASN A 149 -5.60 19.01 -34.24
C ASN A 149 -4.10 19.28 -34.08
N ASN A 150 -3.53 18.76 -33.00
CA ASN A 150 -2.10 18.91 -32.67
C ASN A 150 -1.13 18.22 -33.64
N SER A 151 -1.62 17.42 -34.59
CA SER A 151 -0.81 16.77 -35.63
C SER A 151 -0.37 17.75 -36.73
N PHE A 152 -1.04 18.90 -36.87
CA PHE A 152 -0.70 19.92 -37.86
C PHE A 152 -0.08 21.14 -37.18
N PRO A 153 1.19 21.51 -37.44
CA PRO A 153 1.86 22.64 -36.82
C PRO A 153 1.54 23.98 -37.52
N ASP A 154 0.32 24.16 -38.02
CA ASP A 154 -0.12 25.37 -38.75
C ASP A 154 -1.65 25.56 -38.64
N TYR A 155 -2.22 26.41 -39.50
CA TYR A 155 -3.65 26.77 -39.49
C TYR A 155 -4.59 25.56 -39.58
N ARG A 156 -4.15 24.43 -40.17
CA ARG A 156 -4.93 23.19 -40.25
C ARG A 156 -5.25 22.62 -38.87
N GLY A 157 -4.54 23.04 -37.81
CA GLY A 157 -4.90 22.72 -36.43
C GLY A 157 -6.31 23.20 -36.03
N TYR A 158 -6.77 24.32 -36.61
CA TYR A 158 -8.13 24.86 -36.43
C TYR A 158 -9.03 24.73 -37.67
N TYR A 159 -8.46 24.40 -38.83
CA TYR A 159 -9.16 24.24 -40.11
C TYR A 159 -9.03 22.80 -40.62
N TYR A 160 -9.84 21.88 -40.06
CA TYR A 160 -9.87 20.48 -40.51
C TYR A 160 -11.28 19.86 -40.55
N LYS A 161 -12.29 20.55 -40.02
CA LYS A 161 -13.70 20.14 -40.10
C LYS A 161 -14.36 20.80 -41.31
N THR A 162 -15.30 20.11 -41.94
CA THR A 162 -15.97 20.59 -43.16
C THR A 162 -17.44 20.90 -42.92
N LEU A 163 -17.94 21.97 -43.54
CA LEU A 163 -19.37 22.26 -43.71
C LEU A 163 -19.65 22.35 -45.21
N ASP A 164 -20.60 21.57 -45.73
CA ASP A 164 -20.96 21.53 -47.15
C ASP A 164 -19.80 21.34 -48.14
N GLY A 165 -18.74 20.63 -47.69
CA GLY A 165 -17.52 20.38 -48.47
C GLY A 165 -16.39 21.39 -48.22
N ASP A 166 -16.68 22.53 -47.58
CA ASP A 166 -15.69 23.57 -47.28
C ASP A 166 -15.05 23.36 -45.90
N THR A 167 -13.72 23.38 -45.84
CA THR A 167 -13.01 23.31 -44.55
C THR A 167 -13.13 24.64 -43.83
N VAL A 168 -13.69 24.63 -42.62
CA VAL A 168 -13.96 25.83 -41.82
C VAL A 168 -13.19 25.81 -40.50
N HIS A 169 -13.05 26.99 -39.89
CA HIS A 169 -12.52 27.12 -38.55
C HIS A 169 -13.39 26.37 -37.52
N LEU A 170 -12.79 25.72 -36.52
CA LEU A 170 -13.52 24.98 -35.50
C LEU A 170 -14.62 25.81 -34.80
N THR A 171 -14.38 27.09 -34.51
CA THR A 171 -15.41 27.98 -33.94
C THR A 171 -16.66 28.05 -34.81
N ARG A 172 -16.51 28.23 -36.13
CA ARG A 172 -17.64 28.24 -37.09
C ARG A 172 -18.34 26.90 -37.12
N TYR A 173 -17.58 25.81 -37.10
CA TYR A 173 -18.12 24.46 -37.07
C TYR A 173 -18.98 24.22 -35.81
N THR A 174 -18.47 24.56 -34.62
CA THR A 174 -19.23 24.47 -33.36
C THR A 174 -20.46 25.36 -33.36
N GLY A 175 -20.36 26.58 -33.89
CA GLY A 175 -21.51 27.48 -34.08
C GLY A 175 -22.58 26.84 -34.96
N GLN A 176 -22.21 26.27 -36.10
CA GLN A 176 -23.15 25.57 -36.99
C GLN A 176 -23.82 24.38 -36.31
N LYS A 177 -23.07 23.55 -35.56
CA LYS A 177 -23.65 22.43 -34.81
C LYS A 177 -24.68 22.87 -33.76
N ALA A 178 -24.47 24.03 -33.15
CA ALA A 178 -25.46 24.61 -32.26
C ALA A 178 -26.76 24.97 -32.99
N LEU A 179 -26.66 25.55 -34.19
CA LEU A 179 -27.83 25.88 -35.01
C LEU A 179 -28.59 24.62 -35.42
N ASP A 180 -27.86 23.60 -35.90
CA ASP A 180 -28.43 22.32 -36.33
C ASP A 180 -29.15 21.62 -35.16
N PHE A 181 -28.56 21.64 -33.95
CA PHE A 181 -29.19 21.08 -32.76
C PHE A 181 -30.47 21.81 -32.39
N ILE A 182 -30.49 23.16 -32.41
CA ILE A 182 -31.68 23.95 -32.12
C ILE A 182 -32.78 23.67 -33.16
N ASP A 183 -32.42 23.45 -34.42
CA ASP A 183 -33.36 23.08 -35.48
C ASP A 183 -34.00 21.70 -35.26
N GLN A 184 -33.24 20.75 -34.68
CA GLN A 184 -33.64 19.35 -34.49
C GLN A 184 -34.22 19.05 -33.10
N ALA A 185 -34.05 19.94 -32.11
CA ALA A 185 -34.48 19.73 -30.74
C ALA A 185 -36.00 19.46 -30.65
N PRO A 186 -36.45 18.42 -29.92
CA PRO A 186 -37.88 18.10 -29.80
C PRO A 186 -38.67 19.21 -29.08
N ALA A 187 -39.74 19.71 -29.68
CA ALA A 187 -40.55 20.81 -29.13
C ALA A 187 -41.19 20.50 -27.76
N GLU A 188 -41.45 19.23 -27.46
CA GLU A 188 -42.11 18.77 -26.22
C GLU A 188 -41.14 18.59 -25.04
N LYS A 189 -39.82 18.72 -25.26
CA LYS A 189 -38.81 18.54 -24.22
C LYS A 189 -37.99 19.82 -24.04
N PRO A 190 -37.64 20.21 -22.80
CA PRO A 190 -36.59 21.20 -22.62
C PRO A 190 -35.25 20.60 -23.06
N PHE A 191 -34.33 21.43 -23.55
CA PHE A 191 -33.00 20.98 -23.94
C PHE A 191 -31.89 21.63 -23.11
N CYS A 192 -30.76 20.93 -23.00
CA CYS A 192 -29.51 21.49 -22.53
C CYS A 192 -28.45 21.32 -23.62
N LEU A 193 -27.92 22.44 -24.12
CA LEU A 193 -26.89 22.48 -25.15
C LEU A 193 -25.58 23.02 -24.57
N SER A 194 -24.57 22.16 -24.48
CA SER A 194 -23.23 22.51 -24.05
C SER A 194 -22.34 22.73 -25.27
N LEU A 195 -21.85 23.96 -25.43
CA LEU A 195 -20.94 24.36 -26.49
C LEU A 195 -19.58 24.65 -25.89
N SER A 196 -18.56 23.89 -26.29
CA SER A 196 -17.22 24.10 -25.79
C SER A 196 -16.21 24.41 -26.89
N PHE A 197 -15.85 25.68 -26.99
CA PHE A 197 -14.96 26.17 -28.01
C PHE A 197 -13.50 25.92 -27.62
N SER A 198 -12.72 25.33 -28.54
CA SER A 198 -11.24 25.26 -28.43
C SER A 198 -10.57 26.63 -28.59
N ALA A 199 -11.31 27.63 -29.04
CA ALA A 199 -10.85 29.01 -29.11
C ALA A 199 -11.13 29.72 -27.77
N PRO A 200 -10.31 30.71 -27.39
CA PRO A 200 -9.09 31.20 -28.04
C PRO A 200 -7.75 30.49 -27.70
N HIS A 201 -7.72 29.20 -27.37
CA HIS A 201 -6.46 28.51 -27.01
C HIS A 201 -5.36 28.69 -28.09
N ALA A 202 -4.12 28.97 -27.66
CA ALA A 202 -2.96 29.05 -28.55
C ALA A 202 -2.51 27.67 -29.04
N HIS A 203 -2.25 27.49 -30.34
CA HIS A 203 -1.70 26.28 -30.95
C HIS A 203 -0.19 26.15 -30.77
N ASP A 204 0.24 25.68 -29.60
CA ASP A 204 1.65 25.67 -29.16
C ASP A 204 2.64 25.06 -30.17
N ASN A 205 2.23 24.03 -30.92
CA ASN A 205 3.08 23.36 -31.91
C ASN A 205 3.29 24.19 -33.19
N ALA A 206 2.53 25.27 -33.39
CA ALA A 206 2.61 26.10 -34.57
C ALA A 206 3.35 27.42 -34.30
N PRO A 207 4.30 27.83 -35.15
CA PRO A 207 5.01 29.11 -34.99
C PRO A 207 4.07 30.33 -34.87
N GLU A 208 2.97 30.33 -35.63
CA GLU A 208 1.99 31.42 -35.65
C GLU A 208 1.10 31.48 -34.40
N GLN A 209 1.01 30.39 -33.63
CA GLN A 209 0.24 30.21 -32.38
C GLN A 209 -1.29 30.41 -32.51
N TYR A 210 -1.79 31.51 -33.08
CA TYR A 210 -3.22 31.84 -33.11
C TYR A 210 -3.76 31.83 -34.55
N PHE A 211 -4.91 31.18 -34.73
CA PHE A 211 -5.61 31.09 -36.01
C PHE A 211 -7.06 31.51 -35.79
N TRP A 212 -7.56 32.45 -36.59
CA TRP A 212 -8.89 33.03 -36.43
C TRP A 212 -9.75 32.79 -37.68
N GLN A 213 -11.05 33.04 -37.56
CA GLN A 213 -12.01 33.02 -38.67
C GLN A 213 -11.76 34.16 -39.66
N GLU A 214 -12.16 34.02 -40.92
CA GLU A 214 -11.95 35.05 -41.93
C GLU A 214 -12.63 36.38 -41.57
N GLU A 215 -13.87 36.35 -41.07
CA GLU A 215 -14.65 37.55 -40.74
C GLU A 215 -13.94 38.51 -39.75
N PRO A 216 -13.44 38.06 -38.57
CA PRO A 216 -12.69 38.92 -37.66
C PRO A 216 -11.27 39.26 -38.16
N GLY A 217 -10.80 38.70 -39.27
CA GLY A 217 -9.39 38.79 -39.70
C GLY A 217 -8.89 40.20 -39.98
N LYS A 218 -9.80 41.15 -40.29
CA LYS A 218 -9.48 42.56 -40.51
C LYS A 218 -9.45 43.40 -39.23
N LEU A 219 -9.97 42.88 -38.11
CA LEU A 219 -9.97 43.60 -36.84
C LEU A 219 -8.54 43.89 -36.40
N TYR A 220 -8.30 45.09 -35.88
CA TYR A 220 -7.01 45.50 -35.29
C TYR A 220 -5.79 45.53 -36.22
N GLN A 221 -5.94 45.33 -37.53
CA GLN A 221 -4.80 45.35 -38.47
C GLN A 221 -4.04 46.68 -38.40
N ASN A 222 -4.77 47.80 -38.39
CA ASN A 222 -4.23 49.17 -38.38
C ASN A 222 -4.13 49.78 -36.97
N MET A 223 -4.18 48.96 -35.92
CA MET A 223 -4.08 49.40 -34.52
C MET A 223 -2.81 48.81 -33.90
N GLU A 224 -2.10 49.59 -33.11
CA GLU A 224 -1.03 49.09 -32.24
C GLU A 224 -1.61 48.70 -30.88
N MET A 225 -1.40 47.45 -30.47
CA MET A 225 -1.80 46.97 -29.15
C MET A 225 -0.92 47.62 -28.07
N PRO A 226 -1.49 48.09 -26.94
CA PRO A 226 -0.69 48.60 -25.83
C PRO A 226 0.23 47.51 -25.30
N ALA A 227 1.43 47.88 -24.86
CA ALA A 227 2.36 46.96 -24.22
C ALA A 227 1.71 46.26 -23.01
N PRO A 228 2.13 45.03 -22.66
CA PRO A 228 1.52 44.32 -21.56
C PRO A 228 1.77 45.06 -20.25
N GLU A 229 0.79 45.07 -19.37
CA GLU A 229 1.00 45.60 -18.03
C GLU A 229 2.07 44.78 -17.30
N LEU A 230 2.86 45.43 -16.43
CA LEU A 230 3.88 44.74 -15.63
C LEU A 230 4.96 44.03 -16.48
N ALA A 231 5.30 44.57 -17.66
CA ALA A 231 6.33 44.01 -18.54
C ALA A 231 7.77 44.18 -18.00
N ASP A 232 8.01 45.19 -17.14
CA ASP A 232 9.34 45.50 -16.61
C ASP A 232 9.98 44.31 -15.88
N ASP A 233 11.31 44.17 -16.03
CA ASP A 233 12.11 43.10 -15.40
C ASP A 233 11.91 43.01 -13.89
N LYS A 234 11.66 44.13 -13.20
CA LYS A 234 11.46 44.13 -11.74
C LYS A 234 10.30 43.22 -11.30
N TYR A 235 9.23 43.12 -12.10
CA TYR A 235 8.08 42.30 -11.76
C TYR A 235 8.36 40.82 -12.02
N PHE A 236 9.09 40.50 -13.10
CA PHE A 236 9.55 39.15 -13.36
C PHE A 236 10.53 38.70 -12.26
N ASN A 237 11.52 39.53 -11.93
CA ASN A 237 12.56 39.24 -10.93
C ASN A 237 12.01 39.09 -9.50
N SER A 238 10.83 39.65 -9.20
CA SER A 238 10.15 39.44 -7.91
C SER A 238 9.44 38.09 -7.77
N LEU A 239 9.28 37.35 -8.87
CA LEU A 239 8.62 36.04 -8.85
C LEU A 239 9.53 34.98 -8.20
N PRO A 240 8.93 33.94 -7.58
CA PRO A 240 9.68 32.78 -7.12
C PRO A 240 10.51 32.14 -8.24
N GLU A 241 11.67 31.59 -7.89
CA GLU A 241 12.60 30.99 -8.87
C GLU A 241 11.92 29.93 -9.74
N ALA A 242 11.14 29.03 -9.13
CA ALA A 242 10.42 27.97 -9.84
C ALA A 242 9.42 28.51 -10.88
N VAL A 243 8.88 29.71 -10.68
CA VAL A 243 8.01 30.37 -11.67
C VAL A 243 8.84 31.03 -12.78
N ARG A 244 9.96 31.68 -12.42
CA ARG A 244 10.86 32.31 -13.41
C ARG A 244 11.46 31.30 -14.38
N GLN A 245 11.82 30.12 -13.89
CA GLN A 245 12.33 29.01 -14.70
C GLN A 245 11.21 28.16 -15.32
N GLY A 246 9.95 28.47 -15.02
CA GLY A 246 8.81 27.66 -15.40
C GLY A 246 8.41 27.76 -16.87
N PHE A 247 7.52 26.85 -17.29
CA PHE A 247 7.09 26.71 -18.66
C PHE A 247 6.28 27.92 -19.19
N ASN A 248 5.69 28.72 -18.29
CA ASN A 248 5.08 30.00 -18.65
C ASN A 248 6.07 31.01 -19.23
N ARG A 249 7.32 31.04 -18.74
CA ARG A 249 8.38 31.87 -19.30
C ARG A 249 8.82 31.37 -20.66
N THR A 250 8.90 30.06 -20.84
CA THR A 250 9.18 29.45 -22.14
C THR A 250 8.13 29.86 -23.19
N ARG A 251 6.83 29.77 -22.84
CA ARG A 251 5.74 30.21 -23.72
C ARG A 251 5.75 31.71 -24.00
N TRP A 252 6.28 32.53 -23.09
CA TRP A 252 6.46 33.96 -23.33
C TRP A 252 7.44 34.22 -24.49
N HIS A 253 8.53 33.46 -24.57
CA HIS A 253 9.44 33.51 -25.73
C HIS A 253 8.79 33.09 -27.04
N TRP A 254 7.78 32.23 -26.99
CA TRP A 254 7.05 31.82 -28.19
C TRP A 254 6.09 32.91 -28.68
N ARG A 255 5.54 33.74 -27.78
CA ARG A 255 4.39 34.59 -28.08
C ARG A 255 4.61 36.10 -27.94
N TYR A 256 5.54 36.53 -27.09
CA TYR A 256 5.54 37.92 -26.58
C TYR A 256 6.93 38.55 -26.41
N ASP A 257 8.03 37.84 -26.65
CA ASP A 257 9.39 38.35 -26.40
C ASP A 257 9.90 39.41 -27.40
N THR A 258 9.15 39.64 -28.47
CA THR A 258 9.39 40.70 -29.46
C THR A 258 8.11 41.48 -29.71
N PRO A 259 8.20 42.79 -30.06
CA PRO A 259 7.03 43.59 -30.40
C PRO A 259 6.15 42.94 -31.48
N GLU A 260 6.76 42.32 -32.50
CA GLU A 260 6.05 41.68 -33.62
C GLU A 260 5.21 40.49 -33.13
N LYS A 261 5.84 39.57 -32.38
CA LYS A 261 5.12 38.42 -31.81
C LYS A 261 4.03 38.88 -30.85
N TYR A 262 4.28 39.91 -30.04
CA TYR A 262 3.30 40.46 -29.12
C TYR A 262 2.07 41.00 -29.86
N GLN A 263 2.29 41.86 -30.86
CA GLN A 263 1.22 42.42 -31.68
C GLN A 263 0.41 41.33 -32.36
N HIS A 264 1.08 40.33 -32.97
CA HIS A 264 0.41 39.20 -33.63
C HIS A 264 -0.44 38.38 -32.66
N SER A 265 0.15 37.94 -31.54
CA SER A 265 -0.47 37.03 -30.59
C SER A 265 -1.68 37.66 -29.89
N VAL A 266 -1.58 38.92 -29.43
CA VAL A 266 -2.71 39.60 -28.77
C VAL A 266 -3.85 39.88 -29.75
N LYS A 267 -3.53 40.31 -30.98
CA LYS A 267 -4.54 40.49 -32.05
C LYS A 267 -5.21 39.16 -32.39
N GLY A 268 -4.45 38.09 -32.56
CA GLY A 268 -4.97 36.76 -32.86
C GLY A 268 -5.92 36.24 -31.77
N TYR A 269 -5.51 36.36 -30.50
CA TYR A 269 -6.31 36.01 -29.34
C TYR A 269 -7.67 36.77 -29.32
N TYR A 270 -7.67 38.09 -29.52
CA TYR A 270 -8.92 38.88 -29.57
C TYR A 270 -9.79 38.54 -30.80
N ARG A 271 -9.19 38.28 -31.97
CA ARG A 271 -9.93 37.87 -33.17
C ARG A 271 -10.61 36.52 -32.99
N MET A 272 -9.97 35.58 -32.29
CA MET A 272 -10.58 34.28 -31.97
C MET A 272 -11.79 34.43 -31.04
N ILE A 273 -11.70 35.29 -30.02
CA ILE A 273 -12.83 35.60 -29.12
C ILE A 273 -13.97 36.28 -29.88
N ASN A 274 -13.67 37.26 -30.73
CA ASN A 274 -14.69 37.89 -31.59
C ASN A 274 -15.35 36.86 -32.51
N GLY A 275 -14.59 35.88 -33.03
CA GLY A 275 -15.14 34.77 -33.77
C GLY A 275 -16.19 33.96 -32.99
N ILE A 276 -16.01 33.78 -31.67
CA ILE A 276 -17.01 33.12 -30.81
C ILE A 276 -18.23 34.04 -30.63
N ASP A 277 -18.01 35.33 -30.42
CA ASP A 277 -19.07 36.34 -30.30
C ASP A 277 -20.01 36.35 -31.53
N LEU A 278 -19.45 36.23 -32.73
CA LEU A 278 -20.21 36.11 -33.98
C LEU A 278 -21.10 34.86 -34.02
N GLU A 279 -20.62 33.72 -33.52
CA GLU A 279 -21.43 32.49 -33.44
C GLU A 279 -22.54 32.61 -32.38
N ILE A 280 -22.26 33.29 -31.25
CA ILE A 280 -23.28 33.61 -30.25
C ILE A 280 -24.39 34.48 -30.88
N ALA A 281 -24.04 35.44 -31.73
CA ALA A 281 -25.01 36.26 -32.48
C ALA A 281 -25.98 35.38 -33.27
N LYS A 282 -25.44 34.43 -34.05
CA LYS A 282 -26.21 33.51 -34.89
C LYS A 282 -27.13 32.62 -34.05
N ILE A 283 -26.62 32.08 -32.93
CA ILE A 283 -27.40 31.25 -32.01
C ILE A 283 -28.59 32.03 -31.43
N ARG A 284 -28.36 33.26 -30.98
CA ARG A 284 -29.44 34.11 -30.43
C ARG A 284 -30.50 34.45 -31.47
N GLU A 285 -30.10 34.75 -32.71
CA GLU A 285 -31.07 34.98 -33.78
C GLU A 285 -31.86 33.72 -34.12
N LYS A 286 -31.22 32.54 -34.15
CA LYS A 286 -31.90 31.25 -34.34
C LYS A 286 -32.91 30.95 -33.23
N LEU A 287 -32.59 31.24 -31.97
CA LEU A 287 -33.54 31.09 -30.86
C LEU A 287 -34.78 31.98 -31.05
N LYS A 288 -34.59 33.20 -31.52
CA LYS A 288 -35.67 34.14 -31.83
C LYS A 288 -36.50 33.69 -33.02
N GLU A 289 -35.86 33.18 -34.08
CA GLU A 289 -36.52 32.58 -35.24
C GLU A 289 -37.45 31.43 -34.82
N LYS A 290 -37.01 30.60 -33.87
CA LYS A 290 -37.78 29.46 -33.32
C LYS A 290 -38.76 29.83 -32.20
N GLY A 291 -38.79 31.08 -31.76
CA GLY A 291 -39.63 31.52 -30.63
C GLY A 291 -39.23 30.92 -29.27
N LEU A 292 -37.98 30.49 -29.13
CA LEU A 292 -37.42 29.86 -27.93
C LEU A 292 -36.71 30.86 -27.02
N GLU A 293 -36.50 32.10 -27.48
CA GLU A 293 -35.66 33.12 -26.85
C GLU A 293 -36.15 33.54 -25.47
N LYS A 294 -37.47 33.48 -25.21
CA LYS A 294 -38.05 33.89 -23.93
C LYS A 294 -37.92 32.85 -22.82
N ASN A 295 -37.60 31.61 -23.16
CA ASN A 295 -37.47 30.50 -22.22
C ASN A 295 -36.08 29.83 -22.26
N THR A 296 -35.10 30.43 -22.94
CA THR A 296 -33.74 29.89 -23.05
C THR A 296 -32.77 30.70 -22.20
N VAL A 297 -32.18 30.06 -21.20
CA VAL A 297 -31.13 30.64 -20.36
C VAL A 297 -29.77 30.37 -21.01
N ILE A 298 -28.93 31.40 -21.10
CA ILE A 298 -27.56 31.29 -21.63
C ILE A 298 -26.57 31.54 -20.49
N ILE A 299 -25.69 30.58 -20.25
CA ILE A 299 -24.58 30.68 -19.30
C ILE A 299 -23.29 30.71 -20.12
N LEU A 300 -22.46 31.74 -19.94
CA LEU A 300 -21.15 31.86 -20.60
C LEU A 300 -20.04 31.90 -19.56
N MET A 301 -18.97 31.15 -19.79
CA MET A 301 -17.78 31.10 -18.93
C MET A 301 -16.51 30.78 -19.71
N GLY A 302 -15.33 31.17 -19.20
CA GLY A 302 -14.03 30.63 -19.63
C GLY A 302 -13.58 29.45 -18.75
N ASP A 303 -12.88 28.46 -19.31
CA ASP A 303 -12.40 27.30 -18.55
C ASP A 303 -11.14 27.57 -17.70
N ASN A 304 -10.39 28.62 -18.02
CA ASN A 304 -9.34 29.22 -17.23
C ASN A 304 -8.96 30.59 -17.81
N GLY A 305 -8.23 31.40 -17.03
CA GLY A 305 -7.62 32.64 -17.49
C GLY A 305 -6.32 32.40 -18.26
N GLN A 306 -5.68 33.50 -18.68
CA GLN A 306 -4.44 33.51 -19.45
C GLN A 306 -3.60 34.77 -19.19
N PHE A 307 -2.27 34.61 -19.09
CA PHE A 307 -1.29 35.68 -19.21
C PHE A 307 -1.08 36.08 -20.67
N LEU A 308 -1.13 37.39 -20.94
CA LEU A 308 -0.92 38.00 -22.25
C LEU A 308 0.39 38.80 -22.29
N GLY A 309 1.44 38.33 -21.61
CA GLY A 309 2.74 38.98 -21.53
C GLY A 309 3.03 39.68 -20.21
N GLU A 310 2.05 39.79 -19.30
CA GLU A 310 2.30 40.37 -17.98
C GLU A 310 3.36 39.58 -17.22
N ARG A 311 4.27 40.29 -16.55
CA ARG A 311 5.43 39.71 -15.84
C ARG A 311 6.34 38.87 -16.72
N GLN A 312 6.32 39.11 -18.03
CA GLN A 312 7.04 38.28 -19.00
C GLN A 312 6.63 36.79 -18.95
N LEU A 313 5.33 36.54 -18.72
CA LEU A 313 4.73 35.20 -18.70
C LEU A 313 3.67 35.07 -19.80
N ALA A 314 3.43 33.83 -20.23
CA ALA A 314 2.35 33.46 -21.13
C ALA A 314 1.67 32.19 -20.64
N GLY A 315 0.38 32.00 -20.92
CA GLY A 315 -0.32 30.77 -20.57
C GLY A 315 -1.08 30.85 -19.24
N LYS A 316 -1.23 29.69 -18.58
CA LYS A 316 -2.08 29.44 -17.41
C LYS A 316 -1.30 28.75 -16.27
N TRP A 317 -1.95 27.95 -15.43
CA TRP A 317 -1.36 27.15 -14.32
C TRP A 317 -1.03 27.89 -13.03
N LEU A 318 -0.65 29.16 -13.08
CA LEU A 318 -0.26 29.90 -11.88
C LEU A 318 -1.48 30.48 -11.15
N MET A 319 -1.36 30.73 -9.84
CA MET A 319 -2.44 31.20 -8.96
C MET A 319 -2.71 32.71 -9.01
N TYR A 320 -2.18 33.41 -10.02
CA TYR A 320 -2.47 34.84 -10.23
C TYR A 320 -3.83 35.04 -10.88
N ASP A 321 -4.46 36.19 -10.62
CA ASP A 321 -5.77 36.51 -11.20
C ASP A 321 -5.77 36.31 -12.72
N ASN A 322 -4.65 36.68 -13.39
CA ASN A 322 -4.40 36.45 -14.82
C ASN A 322 -4.82 35.07 -15.32
N SER A 323 -4.59 34.04 -14.51
CA SER A 323 -4.76 32.63 -14.85
C SER A 323 -6.03 32.02 -14.21
N VAL A 324 -6.49 32.58 -13.10
CA VAL A 324 -7.61 32.02 -12.29
C VAL A 324 -8.95 32.68 -12.60
N ARG A 325 -8.99 33.97 -12.97
CA ARG A 325 -10.25 34.69 -13.24
C ARG A 325 -10.71 34.53 -14.69
N VAL A 326 -12.02 34.44 -14.87
CA VAL A 326 -12.68 34.19 -16.16
C VAL A 326 -13.91 35.07 -16.29
N PRO A 327 -14.41 35.36 -17.51
CA PRO A 327 -15.73 35.98 -17.64
C PRO A 327 -16.79 34.98 -17.16
N MET A 328 -17.85 35.47 -16.53
CA MET A 328 -19.04 34.65 -16.26
C MET A 328 -20.30 35.50 -16.38
N ILE A 329 -21.20 35.05 -17.25
CA ILE A 329 -22.47 35.73 -17.54
C ILE A 329 -23.59 34.71 -17.43
N VAL A 330 -24.67 35.07 -16.73
CA VAL A 330 -25.93 34.32 -16.72
C VAL A 330 -27.01 35.22 -17.30
N TYR A 331 -27.40 34.96 -18.55
CA TYR A 331 -28.52 35.62 -19.21
C TYR A 331 -29.77 34.77 -19.06
N ASP A 332 -30.65 35.18 -18.15
CA ASP A 332 -31.98 34.59 -17.99
C ASP A 332 -33.05 35.59 -18.46
N PRO A 333 -33.69 35.39 -19.63
CA PRO A 333 -34.69 36.31 -20.18
C PRO A 333 -35.94 36.43 -19.31
N ARG A 334 -36.11 35.53 -18.32
CA ARG A 334 -37.20 35.55 -17.34
C ARG A 334 -36.92 36.52 -16.20
N VAL A 335 -35.66 36.93 -16.02
CA VAL A 335 -35.22 37.91 -15.02
C VAL A 335 -35.07 39.28 -15.69
N LYS A 336 -36.03 40.19 -15.46
CA LYS A 336 -36.11 41.49 -16.15
C LYS A 336 -35.15 42.56 -15.63
N LYS A 337 -34.24 42.25 -14.70
CA LYS A 337 -33.39 43.24 -14.04
C LYS A 337 -31.93 42.82 -14.09
N HIS A 338 -31.14 43.60 -14.83
CA HIS A 338 -29.69 43.50 -14.86
C HIS A 338 -29.06 43.71 -13.48
N ARG A 339 -27.96 42.99 -13.21
CA ARG A 339 -27.14 43.11 -12.00
C ARG A 339 -25.68 42.77 -12.27
N ASP A 340 -24.81 43.58 -11.69
CA ASP A 340 -23.42 43.22 -11.46
C ASP A 340 -23.28 42.60 -10.07
N ILE A 341 -22.75 41.38 -10.02
CA ILE A 341 -22.50 40.65 -8.77
C ILE A 341 -20.99 40.60 -8.54
N SER A 342 -20.56 40.99 -7.34
CA SER A 342 -19.16 40.93 -6.90
C SER A 342 -18.84 39.71 -6.02
N GLU A 343 -19.81 38.81 -5.83
CA GLU A 343 -19.60 37.54 -5.13
C GLU A 343 -18.66 36.63 -5.93
N MET A 344 -17.87 35.83 -5.23
CA MET A 344 -16.96 34.85 -5.84
C MET A 344 -17.74 33.64 -6.38
N ALA A 345 -18.11 33.72 -7.66
CA ALA A 345 -18.71 32.62 -8.40
C ALA A 345 -17.61 31.73 -9.02
N LEU A 346 -17.77 30.42 -8.90
CA LEU A 346 -16.77 29.42 -9.27
C LEU A 346 -17.24 28.57 -10.44
N ASN A 347 -16.32 27.97 -11.19
CA ASN A 347 -16.65 26.97 -12.21
C ASN A 347 -17.42 25.76 -11.65
N ILE A 348 -17.12 25.35 -10.41
CA ILE A 348 -17.87 24.30 -9.70
C ILE A 348 -19.31 24.68 -9.32
N ASP A 349 -19.68 25.97 -9.38
CA ASP A 349 -21.05 26.43 -9.13
C ASP A 349 -21.97 26.18 -10.35
N ILE A 350 -21.40 26.02 -11.54
CA ILE A 350 -22.14 25.87 -12.80
C ILE A 350 -23.03 24.61 -12.79
N PRO A 351 -22.55 23.41 -12.38
CA PRO A 351 -23.39 22.22 -12.26
C PRO A 351 -24.63 22.43 -11.39
N ALA A 352 -24.44 22.95 -10.18
CA ALA A 352 -25.52 23.21 -9.25
C ALA A 352 -26.51 24.24 -9.82
N THR A 353 -26.01 25.25 -10.53
CA THR A 353 -26.83 26.28 -11.19
C THR A 353 -27.68 25.69 -12.31
N ILE A 354 -27.10 24.82 -13.15
CA ILE A 354 -27.82 24.15 -14.24
C ILE A 354 -28.90 23.19 -13.69
N LEU A 355 -28.58 22.42 -12.65
CA LEU A 355 -29.55 21.53 -12.01
C LEU A 355 -30.69 22.30 -11.34
N ASP A 356 -30.40 23.41 -10.66
CA ASP A 356 -31.42 24.28 -10.05
C ASP A 356 -32.36 24.89 -11.11
N LEU A 357 -31.82 25.35 -12.25
CA LEU A 357 -32.64 25.78 -13.40
C LEU A 357 -33.59 24.69 -13.91
N ALA A 358 -33.16 23.43 -13.83
CA ALA A 358 -33.95 22.27 -14.22
C ALA A 358 -34.92 21.75 -13.15
N GLY A 359 -34.86 22.31 -11.93
CA GLY A 359 -35.62 21.86 -10.77
C GLY A 359 -35.12 20.53 -10.19
N ILE A 360 -33.83 20.23 -10.35
CA ILE A 360 -33.17 19.01 -9.87
C ILE A 360 -32.34 19.37 -8.63
N LYS A 361 -32.47 18.60 -7.55
CA LYS A 361 -31.62 18.76 -6.35
C LYS A 361 -30.18 18.41 -6.71
N ALA A 362 -29.23 19.29 -6.39
CA ALA A 362 -27.81 18.99 -6.53
C ALA A 362 -27.40 17.80 -5.64
N PRO A 363 -26.55 16.88 -6.12
CA PRO A 363 -25.98 15.79 -5.33
C PRO A 363 -25.23 16.32 -4.09
N ASP A 364 -25.27 15.57 -2.98
CA ASP A 364 -24.64 16.00 -1.73
C ASP A 364 -23.09 16.04 -1.81
N ILE A 365 -22.49 15.37 -2.82
CA ILE A 365 -21.04 15.43 -3.10
C ILE A 365 -20.60 16.76 -3.71
N TYR A 366 -21.50 17.53 -4.33
CA TYR A 366 -21.15 18.78 -5.00
C TYR A 366 -20.62 19.80 -3.98
N GLN A 367 -19.50 20.44 -4.33
CA GLN A 367 -18.83 21.44 -3.49
C GLN A 367 -19.18 22.87 -3.93
N GLY A 368 -19.78 23.04 -5.12
CA GLY A 368 -20.33 24.30 -5.61
C GLY A 368 -21.75 24.61 -5.14
N LYS A 369 -22.16 25.86 -5.30
CA LYS A 369 -23.48 26.40 -4.93
C LYS A 369 -24.23 26.86 -6.17
N SER A 370 -25.55 26.72 -6.20
CA SER A 370 -26.35 27.32 -7.27
C SER A 370 -26.25 28.84 -7.23
N LEU A 371 -26.06 29.46 -8.40
CA LEU A 371 -26.05 30.90 -8.57
C LEU A 371 -27.46 31.48 -8.74
N ILE A 372 -28.48 30.65 -8.99
CA ILE A 372 -29.86 31.08 -9.29
C ILE A 372 -30.50 31.94 -8.19
N PRO A 373 -30.31 31.67 -6.88
CA PRO A 373 -30.82 32.55 -5.83
C PRO A 373 -30.34 33.99 -5.96
N VAL A 374 -29.07 34.21 -6.34
CA VAL A 374 -28.50 35.55 -6.50
C VAL A 374 -28.83 36.14 -7.88
N VAL A 375 -28.82 35.33 -8.95
CA VAL A 375 -29.22 35.74 -10.32
C VAL A 375 -30.67 36.24 -10.33
N SER A 376 -31.59 35.48 -9.74
CA SER A 376 -33.01 35.87 -9.62
C SER A 376 -33.23 37.02 -8.62
N GLY A 377 -32.28 37.21 -7.70
CA GLY A 377 -32.35 38.21 -6.65
C GLY A 377 -33.15 37.86 -5.42
N LYS A 378 -33.47 36.58 -5.25
CA LYS A 378 -34.04 36.05 -4.02
C LYS A 378 -33.05 36.20 -2.86
N GLU A 379 -31.76 36.03 -3.14
CA GLU A 379 -30.68 36.25 -2.19
C GLU A 379 -29.71 37.34 -2.68
N LYS A 380 -29.00 37.95 -1.72
CA LYS A 380 -28.03 39.03 -1.99
C LYS A 380 -26.58 38.53 -2.00
N SER A 381 -26.31 37.34 -1.47
CA SER A 381 -24.96 36.79 -1.29
C SER A 381 -24.99 35.28 -1.46
N LEU A 382 -23.84 34.70 -1.83
CA LEU A 382 -23.63 33.24 -1.84
C LEU A 382 -23.24 32.70 -0.46
N ASN A 383 -23.11 33.56 0.57
CA ASN A 383 -22.57 33.23 1.89
C ASN A 383 -21.22 32.50 1.77
N ARG A 384 -20.29 33.12 1.04
CA ARG A 384 -18.95 32.60 0.73
C ARG A 384 -17.93 33.70 0.94
N ASP A 385 -17.15 33.57 2.00
CA ASP A 385 -16.11 34.50 2.43
C ASP A 385 -14.74 34.17 1.80
N THR A 386 -14.44 32.86 1.71
CA THR A 386 -13.15 32.33 1.28
C THR A 386 -13.35 31.19 0.29
N VAL A 387 -12.51 31.12 -0.75
CA VAL A 387 -12.46 30.02 -1.71
C VAL A 387 -11.08 29.41 -1.81
N LEU A 388 -11.02 28.12 -2.11
CA LEU A 388 -9.78 27.40 -2.42
C LEU A 388 -9.51 27.50 -3.93
N ILE A 389 -8.26 27.80 -4.29
CA ILE A 389 -7.73 27.75 -5.65
C ILE A 389 -6.48 26.87 -5.67
N GLU A 390 -6.30 26.07 -6.72
CA GLU A 390 -5.25 25.07 -6.75
C GLU A 390 -4.78 24.71 -8.16
N HIS A 391 -3.57 24.17 -8.23
CA HIS A 391 -2.96 23.56 -9.39
C HIS A 391 -2.15 22.36 -8.87
N LEU A 392 -2.65 21.14 -9.10
CA LEU A 392 -2.07 19.92 -8.51
C LEU A 392 -1.27 19.08 -9.50
N TRP A 393 -1.16 19.54 -10.75
CA TRP A 393 -0.41 18.81 -11.76
C TRP A 393 1.09 18.87 -11.46
N GLU A 394 1.66 17.70 -11.19
CA GLU A 394 3.08 17.50 -10.91
C GLU A 394 3.85 17.39 -12.23
N PHE A 395 4.52 18.47 -12.64
CA PHE A 395 5.29 18.55 -13.87
C PHE A 395 6.57 19.36 -13.66
N ALA A 396 7.70 18.88 -14.19
CA ALA A 396 9.04 19.37 -13.86
C ALA A 396 9.22 20.90 -13.94
N ASN A 397 8.52 21.56 -14.88
CA ASN A 397 8.66 23.00 -15.12
C ASN A 397 7.39 23.81 -14.79
N ILE A 398 6.44 23.23 -14.06
CA ILE A 398 5.24 23.95 -13.60
C ILE A 398 5.03 23.59 -12.14
N PRO A 399 5.37 24.48 -11.20
CA PRO A 399 5.32 24.12 -9.79
C PRO A 399 3.85 23.99 -9.32
N PRO A 400 3.47 22.88 -8.69
CA PRO A 400 2.14 22.74 -8.11
C PRO A 400 1.96 23.71 -6.94
N SER A 401 0.77 24.27 -6.82
CA SER A 401 0.48 25.33 -5.86
C SER A 401 -0.96 25.28 -5.40
N GLU A 402 -1.21 25.74 -4.18
CA GLU A 402 -2.53 25.84 -3.60
C GLU A 402 -2.65 27.12 -2.78
N GLY A 403 -3.86 27.64 -2.65
CA GLY A 403 -4.08 28.89 -1.93
C GLY A 403 -5.54 29.18 -1.68
N VAL A 404 -5.77 30.22 -0.89
CA VAL A 404 -7.11 30.74 -0.62
C VAL A 404 -7.24 32.18 -1.08
N ARG A 405 -8.45 32.49 -1.55
CA ARG A 405 -8.84 33.83 -1.97
C ARG A 405 -10.07 34.28 -1.20
N THR A 406 -9.99 35.48 -0.65
CA THR A 406 -11.13 36.22 -0.12
C THR A 406 -11.39 37.43 -1.02
N LYS A 407 -12.39 38.25 -0.68
CA LYS A 407 -12.63 39.52 -1.35
C LYS A 407 -11.42 40.46 -1.29
N ASP A 408 -10.73 40.52 -0.16
CA ASP A 408 -9.71 41.53 0.12
C ASP A 408 -8.28 40.97 0.14
N TRP A 409 -8.12 39.64 0.22
CA TRP A 409 -6.83 38.98 0.39
C TRP A 409 -6.68 37.74 -0.47
N LYS A 410 -5.43 37.46 -0.86
CA LYS A 410 -5.04 36.19 -1.48
C LYS A 410 -3.78 35.65 -0.80
N TYR A 411 -3.81 34.37 -0.45
CA TYR A 411 -2.68 33.60 0.04
C TYR A 411 -2.45 32.40 -0.87
N LEU A 412 -1.20 32.06 -1.15
CA LEU A 412 -0.85 30.80 -1.81
C LEU A 412 0.54 30.29 -1.37
N ARG A 413 0.76 28.99 -1.56
CA ARG A 413 2.04 28.31 -1.33
C ARG A 413 2.33 27.30 -2.43
N TYR A 414 3.60 26.93 -2.60
CA TYR A 414 4.02 25.87 -3.50
C TYR A 414 4.02 24.52 -2.78
N ILE A 415 3.43 23.49 -3.38
CA ILE A 415 3.18 22.21 -2.70
C ILE A 415 4.49 21.47 -2.40
N ASN A 416 5.43 21.47 -3.33
CA ASN A 416 6.69 20.74 -3.18
C ASN A 416 7.70 21.46 -2.27
N ASN A 417 7.51 22.74 -1.98
CA ASN A 417 8.28 23.46 -0.98
C ASN A 417 7.37 24.51 -0.32
N LYS A 418 6.80 24.15 0.83
CA LYS A 418 5.80 24.97 1.53
C LYS A 418 6.39 26.23 2.17
N THR A 419 7.70 26.38 2.22
CA THR A 419 8.35 27.61 2.71
C THR A 419 8.26 28.77 1.72
N VAL A 420 7.94 28.47 0.46
CA VAL A 420 7.68 29.48 -0.58
C VAL A 420 6.20 29.83 -0.56
N GLU A 421 5.90 31.02 -0.06
CA GLU A 421 4.54 31.52 0.11
C GLU A 421 4.39 32.94 -0.43
N GLU A 422 3.18 33.28 -0.85
CA GLU A 422 2.82 34.61 -1.34
C GLU A 422 1.53 35.09 -0.67
N LEU A 423 1.54 36.36 -0.22
CA LEU A 423 0.40 37.03 0.39
C LEU A 423 0.16 38.38 -0.28
N TYR A 424 -1.08 38.65 -0.71
CA TYR A 424 -1.45 39.89 -1.40
C TYR A 424 -2.71 40.52 -0.78
N SER A 425 -2.67 41.84 -0.55
CA SER A 425 -3.87 42.65 -0.28
C SER A 425 -4.51 43.00 -1.62
N LEU A 426 -5.59 42.33 -2.02
CA LEU A 426 -6.27 42.58 -3.29
C LEU A 426 -7.01 43.92 -3.31
N LYS A 427 -7.34 44.44 -2.13
CA LYS A 427 -7.98 45.75 -1.97
C LYS A 427 -7.01 46.89 -2.32
N ASP A 428 -5.75 46.79 -1.87
CA ASP A 428 -4.74 47.84 -2.04
C ASP A 428 -3.80 47.57 -3.23
N ASP A 429 -3.61 46.31 -3.60
CA ASP A 429 -2.76 45.81 -4.68
C ASP A 429 -3.52 44.77 -5.53
N PRO A 430 -4.55 45.17 -6.28
CA PRO A 430 -5.34 44.27 -7.13
C PRO A 430 -4.53 43.64 -8.27
N LYS A 431 -3.31 44.14 -8.52
CA LYS A 431 -2.40 43.63 -9.53
C LYS A 431 -1.41 42.62 -8.96
N GLU A 432 -1.38 42.37 -7.66
CA GLU A 432 -0.57 41.31 -7.03
C GLU A 432 0.95 41.53 -7.25
N THR A 433 1.41 42.76 -7.04
CA THR A 433 2.78 43.20 -7.31
C THR A 433 3.69 43.15 -6.09
N THR A 434 3.14 43.19 -4.88
CA THR A 434 3.91 43.21 -3.62
C THR A 434 3.55 42.01 -2.75
N ASN A 435 4.46 41.04 -2.66
CA ASN A 435 4.29 39.90 -1.74
C ASN A 435 4.56 40.32 -0.28
N LEU A 436 3.53 40.23 0.56
CA LEU A 436 3.54 40.63 1.97
C LEU A 436 3.90 39.48 2.93
N ALA A 437 4.16 38.26 2.44
CA ALA A 437 4.34 37.08 3.30
C ALA A 437 5.55 37.20 4.26
N LYS A 438 6.57 37.98 3.89
CA LYS A 438 7.77 38.22 4.73
C LYS A 438 7.65 39.48 5.60
N ASP A 439 6.58 40.25 5.48
CA ASP A 439 6.37 41.45 6.28
C ASP A 439 5.71 41.09 7.62
N ALA A 440 6.45 41.28 8.71
CA ALA A 440 6.01 40.97 10.07
C ALA A 440 4.69 41.66 10.45
N LYS A 441 4.36 42.81 9.85
CA LYS A 441 3.08 43.53 10.07
C LYS A 441 1.87 42.68 9.68
N TYR A 442 2.01 41.80 8.68
CA TYR A 442 0.92 41.01 8.12
C TYR A 442 0.95 39.55 8.61
N ASN A 443 1.82 39.18 9.55
CA ASN A 443 1.96 37.80 10.03
C ASN A 443 0.63 37.22 10.56
N LYS A 444 -0.18 38.02 11.25
CA LYS A 444 -1.51 37.57 11.71
C LYS A 444 -2.40 37.14 10.54
N VAL A 445 -2.48 37.96 9.49
CA VAL A 445 -3.27 37.66 8.28
C VAL A 445 -2.70 36.45 7.55
N LEU A 446 -1.37 36.35 7.45
CA LEU A 446 -0.69 35.20 6.88
C LEU A 446 -1.08 33.90 7.59
N GLN A 447 -1.00 33.86 8.93
CA GLN A 447 -1.37 32.66 9.69
C GLN A 447 -2.86 32.31 9.58
N GLU A 448 -3.75 33.31 9.61
CA GLU A 448 -5.20 33.10 9.46
C GLU A 448 -5.51 32.47 8.10
N LEU A 449 -4.96 33.00 7.01
CA LEU A 449 -5.18 32.47 5.66
C LEU A 449 -4.46 31.15 5.40
N ARG A 450 -3.27 30.94 5.97
CA ARG A 450 -2.56 29.65 5.92
C ARG A 450 -3.37 28.56 6.61
N THR A 451 -3.86 28.83 7.82
CA THR A 451 -4.75 27.92 8.55
C THR A 451 -6.02 27.65 7.75
N LYS A 452 -6.61 28.70 7.15
CA LYS A 452 -7.79 28.54 6.33
C LYS A 452 -7.55 27.71 5.07
N ASN A 453 -6.37 27.85 4.46
CA ASN A 453 -5.94 27.01 3.36
C ASN A 453 -5.86 25.55 3.81
N ASP A 454 -5.18 25.25 4.92
CA ASP A 454 -5.08 23.89 5.45
C ASP A 454 -6.47 23.28 5.76
N GLU A 455 -7.38 24.06 6.34
CA GLU A 455 -8.77 23.65 6.58
C GLU A 455 -9.50 23.27 5.28
N LEU A 456 -9.42 24.10 4.24
CA LEU A 456 -10.12 23.85 2.97
C LEU A 456 -9.47 22.73 2.16
N VAL A 457 -8.14 22.62 2.19
CA VAL A 457 -7.35 21.51 1.64
C VAL A 457 -7.84 20.18 2.22
N GLN A 458 -8.05 20.12 3.53
CA GLN A 458 -8.58 18.92 4.19
C GLN A 458 -10.07 18.72 3.93
N ARG A 459 -10.88 19.79 3.97
CA ARG A 459 -12.34 19.71 3.76
C ARG A 459 -12.70 19.18 2.37
N TYR A 460 -11.99 19.60 1.34
CA TYR A 460 -12.27 19.21 -0.04
C TYR A 460 -11.48 18.00 -0.49
N LYS A 461 -10.79 17.32 0.42
CA LYS A 461 -10.12 16.06 0.13
C LYS A 461 -11.15 15.03 -0.36
N GLY A 462 -11.00 14.58 -1.61
CA GLY A 462 -11.87 13.53 -2.15
C GLY A 462 -11.50 12.15 -1.65
N PRO A 463 -12.21 11.10 -2.12
CA PRO A 463 -11.69 9.75 -2.02
C PRO A 463 -10.28 9.76 -2.64
N LEU A 464 -9.25 9.58 -1.83
CA LEU A 464 -7.88 9.66 -2.31
C LEU A 464 -7.57 8.47 -3.23
N SER A 465 -6.43 8.51 -3.92
CA SER A 465 -5.65 7.27 -4.04
C SER A 465 -4.91 7.19 -2.70
N GLY A 466 -5.08 6.10 -1.97
CA GLY A 466 -4.73 5.99 -0.56
C GLY A 466 -3.30 6.43 -0.28
N VAL A 467 -3.00 6.60 1.00
CA VAL A 467 -1.68 7.04 1.41
C VAL A 467 -0.80 5.80 1.65
N PRO A 468 0.46 5.78 1.17
CA PRO A 468 1.40 4.73 1.57
C PRO A 468 1.49 4.62 3.09
N PHE A 469 1.56 3.38 3.59
CA PHE A 469 1.54 3.09 5.02
C PHE A 469 2.54 1.96 5.34
N GLY A 470 2.62 1.53 6.60
CA GLY A 470 3.52 0.43 6.99
C GLY A 470 4.99 0.73 6.68
N LEU A 471 5.42 1.98 6.93
CA LEU A 471 6.77 2.44 6.64
C LEU A 471 7.80 1.65 7.44
N THR A 472 8.94 1.37 6.82
CA THR A 472 10.08 0.65 7.42
C THR A 472 11.39 1.32 7.05
N VAL A 473 12.36 1.22 7.96
CA VAL A 473 13.79 1.50 7.73
C VAL A 473 14.53 0.23 8.13
N GLU A 474 15.38 -0.34 7.28
CA GLU A 474 16.04 -1.63 7.56
C GLU A 474 15.04 -2.76 7.86
N LEU A 475 13.88 -2.75 7.19
CA LEU A 475 12.77 -3.68 7.46
C LEU A 475 12.17 -3.56 8.89
N ILE A 476 12.55 -2.54 9.66
CA ILE A 476 12.04 -2.26 11.01
C ILE A 476 10.87 -1.27 10.92
N ARG A 477 9.70 -1.67 11.44
CA ARG A 477 8.45 -0.88 11.40
C ARG A 477 8.43 0.32 12.34
N GLU A 478 9.09 0.22 13.50
CA GLU A 478 9.16 1.28 14.51
C GLU A 478 10.61 1.70 14.80
N PRO A 479 11.33 2.21 13.79
CA PRO A 479 12.78 2.40 13.87
C PRO A 479 13.19 3.50 14.86
N LYS A 480 12.26 4.34 15.34
CA LYS A 480 12.50 5.32 16.41
C LYS A 480 12.94 4.69 17.75
N PHE A 481 12.64 3.40 17.96
CA PHE A 481 13.03 2.65 19.15
C PHE A 481 14.29 1.80 18.94
N ALA A 482 14.77 1.71 17.71
CA ALA A 482 15.97 0.98 17.34
C ALA A 482 17.13 1.94 17.01
N ARG A 483 18.34 1.39 16.87
CA ARG A 483 19.51 2.11 16.34
C ARG A 483 19.88 1.51 15.00
N ILE A 484 19.85 2.34 13.97
CA ILE A 484 20.14 1.92 12.60
C ILE A 484 21.65 1.97 12.37
N ILE A 485 22.29 0.81 12.26
CA ILE A 485 23.76 0.69 12.15
C ILE A 485 24.26 0.65 10.72
N ASP A 486 23.36 0.71 9.75
CA ASP A 486 23.72 0.93 8.35
C ASP A 486 23.72 2.43 8.02
N SER A 487 24.74 2.83 7.28
CA SER A 487 24.95 4.20 6.84
C SER A 487 24.11 4.59 5.62
N LYS A 488 23.50 3.61 4.94
CA LYS A 488 22.65 3.80 3.77
C LYS A 488 21.33 2.99 3.88
N PRO A 489 20.57 3.19 4.96
CA PRO A 489 19.54 2.25 5.33
C PRO A 489 18.41 2.23 4.32
N GLU A 490 17.82 1.06 4.08
CA GLU A 490 16.79 0.97 3.06
C GLU A 490 15.38 1.29 3.57
N PHE A 491 14.64 1.98 2.72
CA PHE A 491 13.26 2.36 2.97
C PHE A 491 12.27 1.36 2.34
N GLY A 492 11.19 1.09 3.06
CA GLY A 492 10.09 0.26 2.57
C GLY A 492 8.72 0.78 3.01
N TRP A 493 7.68 0.50 2.23
CA TRP A 493 6.31 0.91 2.47
C TRP A 493 5.29 -0.04 1.80
N MET A 494 4.10 -0.09 2.36
CA MET A 494 2.94 -0.79 1.81
C MET A 494 2.09 0.16 0.95
N ILE A 495 1.50 -0.41 -0.10
CA ILE A 495 0.69 0.31 -1.07
C ILE A 495 -0.78 0.18 -0.66
N PRO A 496 -1.56 1.27 -0.67
CA PRO A 496 -2.99 1.23 -0.39
C PRO A 496 -3.75 0.45 -1.47
N GLU A 497 -4.81 -0.25 -1.08
CA GLU A 497 -5.58 -1.15 -1.95
C GLU A 497 -6.18 -0.44 -3.17
N ASP A 498 -6.67 0.79 -2.99
CA ASP A 498 -7.30 1.60 -4.03
C ASP A 498 -6.31 2.10 -5.10
N ALA A 499 -5.00 2.09 -4.82
CA ALA A 499 -3.98 2.35 -5.83
C ALA A 499 -3.79 1.14 -6.77
N VAL A 500 -4.17 -0.06 -6.33
CA VAL A 500 -4.01 -1.38 -6.99
C VAL A 500 -2.55 -1.77 -7.24
N THR A 501 -1.78 -0.91 -7.89
CA THR A 501 -0.35 -1.08 -8.19
C THR A 501 0.31 0.29 -8.25
N GLN A 502 1.54 0.36 -7.74
CA GLN A 502 2.37 1.56 -7.84
C GLN A 502 3.06 1.63 -9.21
N LYS A 503 2.96 2.77 -9.89
CA LYS A 503 3.72 3.06 -11.13
C LYS A 503 4.98 3.85 -10.91
N ALA A 504 5.00 4.69 -9.88
CA ALA A 504 6.14 5.50 -9.50
C ALA A 504 6.01 5.91 -8.02
N TYR A 505 7.10 6.39 -7.44
CA TYR A 505 7.13 6.93 -6.09
C TYR A 505 8.02 8.17 -5.99
N GLN A 506 7.91 8.87 -4.86
CA GLN A 506 8.86 9.89 -4.44
C GLN A 506 9.09 9.77 -2.94
N VAL A 507 10.36 9.65 -2.54
CA VAL A 507 10.83 9.65 -1.15
C VAL A 507 11.46 11.00 -0.83
N LEU A 508 11.13 11.53 0.34
CA LEU A 508 11.82 12.67 0.94
C LEU A 508 12.50 12.20 2.23
N LEU A 509 13.77 12.53 2.40
CA LEU A 509 14.57 12.34 3.61
C LEU A 509 15.17 13.68 4.04
N ALA A 510 15.00 14.02 5.31
CA ALA A 510 15.37 15.30 5.86
C ALA A 510 16.15 15.18 7.17
N SER A 511 17.00 16.17 7.43
CA SER A 511 17.79 16.26 8.67
C SER A 511 17.00 16.81 9.85
N THR A 512 15.84 17.45 9.59
CA THR A 512 15.02 18.09 10.62
C THR A 512 13.53 17.85 10.37
N ARG A 513 12.76 17.91 11.48
CA ARG A 513 11.30 17.82 11.42
C ARG A 513 10.67 18.99 10.65
N GLU A 514 11.24 20.18 10.78
CA GLU A 514 10.75 21.38 10.09
C GLU A 514 10.87 21.25 8.56
N ASN A 515 12.01 20.75 8.06
CA ASN A 515 12.20 20.54 6.62
C ASN A 515 11.18 19.55 6.06
N ILE A 516 11.05 18.37 6.69
CA ILE A 516 10.14 17.34 6.17
C ILE A 516 8.68 17.77 6.21
N ASP A 517 8.23 18.50 7.24
CA ASP A 517 6.85 19.01 7.33
C ASP A 517 6.54 20.05 6.23
N ASN A 518 7.58 20.76 5.77
CA ASN A 518 7.54 21.68 4.63
C ASN A 518 7.78 21.04 3.26
N ASN A 519 7.83 19.71 3.18
CA ASN A 519 8.13 18.92 1.98
C ASN A 519 9.55 19.14 1.43
N ILE A 520 10.52 19.46 2.28
CA ILE A 520 11.93 19.61 1.92
C ILE A 520 12.67 18.34 2.33
N GLY A 521 13.21 17.60 1.35
CA GLY A 521 14.15 16.49 1.57
C GLY A 521 15.59 16.98 1.44
N ASP A 522 16.11 17.68 2.46
CA ASP A 522 17.44 18.30 2.40
C ASP A 522 18.61 17.30 2.40
N ILE A 523 18.35 16.05 2.81
CA ILE A 523 19.30 14.95 2.69
C ILE A 523 19.10 14.22 1.36
N TRP A 524 17.85 13.92 1.01
CA TRP A 524 17.52 13.28 -0.25
C TRP A 524 16.08 13.58 -0.67
N ASP A 525 15.90 13.95 -1.93
CA ASP A 525 14.62 13.96 -2.64
C ASP A 525 14.80 13.11 -3.89
N SER A 526 14.14 11.95 -3.93
CA SER A 526 14.28 11.02 -5.06
C SER A 526 13.70 11.57 -6.36
N GLY A 527 12.94 12.66 -6.31
CA GLY A 527 12.03 13.06 -7.38
C GLY A 527 11.05 11.93 -7.70
N ARG A 528 10.49 11.96 -8.92
CA ARG A 528 9.63 10.87 -9.41
C ARG A 528 10.48 9.72 -9.92
N VAL A 529 10.51 8.61 -9.19
CA VAL A 529 11.16 7.36 -9.61
C VAL A 529 10.11 6.42 -10.21
N ALA A 530 10.26 6.04 -11.49
CA ALA A 530 9.36 5.11 -12.14
C ALA A 530 9.65 3.68 -11.70
N GLY A 531 8.62 2.95 -11.26
CA GLY A 531 8.74 1.57 -10.81
C GLY A 531 7.72 1.17 -9.75
N SER A 532 7.60 -0.15 -9.59
CA SER A 532 6.76 -0.80 -8.58
C SER A 532 7.54 -1.20 -7.32
N GLN A 533 8.81 -0.80 -7.20
CA GLN A 533 9.60 -1.08 -6.00
C GLN A 533 9.01 -0.30 -4.81
N SER A 534 8.82 -0.99 -3.70
CA SER A 534 8.26 -0.42 -2.46
C SER A 534 8.95 -0.94 -1.21
N ALA A 535 10.12 -1.57 -1.38
CA ALA A 535 10.97 -2.12 -0.33
C ALA A 535 12.42 -2.10 -0.84
N ASN A 536 13.37 -2.11 0.08
CA ASN A 536 14.81 -2.08 -0.20
C ASN A 536 15.19 -0.86 -1.07
N VAL A 537 14.58 0.30 -0.81
CA VAL A 537 14.88 1.54 -1.51
C VAL A 537 15.97 2.28 -0.75
N GLU A 538 17.21 2.14 -1.23
CA GLU A 538 18.38 2.85 -0.70
C GLU A 538 18.32 4.36 -1.05
N PRO A 539 18.72 5.25 -0.12
CA PRO A 539 18.88 6.66 -0.43
C PRO A 539 20.02 6.95 -1.40
N ASP A 540 19.74 7.71 -2.46
CA ASP A 540 20.76 8.26 -3.35
C ASP A 540 21.35 9.55 -2.76
N CYS A 541 22.12 9.39 -1.69
CA CYS A 541 22.87 10.45 -1.01
C CYS A 541 24.23 9.95 -0.48
N ASP A 542 25.04 10.88 0.04
CA ASP A 542 26.23 10.54 0.82
C ASP A 542 25.82 9.68 2.05
N PRO A 543 26.70 8.80 2.56
CA PRO A 543 26.41 8.02 3.77
C PRO A 543 25.92 8.90 4.92
N LEU A 544 24.85 8.45 5.58
CA LEU A 544 24.27 9.16 6.72
C LEU A 544 25.30 9.24 7.84
N LYS A 545 25.19 10.26 8.69
CA LYS A 545 26.05 10.41 9.87
C LYS A 545 25.58 9.53 11.01
N GLU A 546 26.52 9.01 11.79
CA GLU A 546 26.25 8.26 13.03
C GLU A 546 25.51 9.12 14.07
N ASN A 547 24.73 8.46 14.92
CA ASN A 547 24.07 9.07 16.08
C ASN A 547 23.23 10.32 15.73
N GLN A 548 22.63 10.36 14.54
CA GLN A 548 21.81 11.46 14.06
C GLN A 548 20.39 11.00 13.74
N THR A 549 19.42 11.83 14.10
CA THR A 549 18.00 11.60 13.81
C THR A 549 17.64 12.17 12.45
N TYR A 550 16.90 11.39 11.67
CA TYR A 550 16.39 11.77 10.36
C TYR A 550 14.88 11.53 10.28
N PHE A 551 14.25 12.22 9.34
CA PHE A 551 12.81 12.16 9.11
C PHE A 551 12.53 11.90 7.65
N TRP A 552 11.63 10.96 7.36
CA TRP A 552 11.31 10.63 5.98
C TRP A 552 9.82 10.39 5.78
N LYS A 553 9.39 10.47 4.52
CA LYS A 553 8.06 10.13 4.06
C LYS A 553 8.07 9.83 2.57
N VAL A 554 7.00 9.18 2.10
CA VAL A 554 6.87 8.75 0.70
C VAL A 554 5.48 9.06 0.16
N ARG A 555 5.39 9.39 -1.14
CA ARG A 555 4.13 9.42 -1.90
C ARG A 555 4.27 8.59 -3.17
N ILE A 556 3.15 8.18 -3.74
CA ILE A 556 3.11 7.27 -4.89
C ILE A 556 2.27 7.82 -6.04
N TYR A 557 2.48 7.25 -7.20
CA TYR A 557 1.61 7.38 -8.37
C TYR A 557 0.92 6.03 -8.58
N ASP A 558 -0.41 6.04 -8.57
CA ASP A 558 -1.20 4.82 -8.76
C ASP A 558 -1.17 4.29 -10.20
N ILE A 559 -1.93 3.22 -10.46
CA ILE A 559 -2.03 2.60 -11.80
C ILE A 559 -2.54 3.55 -12.88
N ASP A 560 -3.26 4.60 -12.52
CA ASP A 560 -3.75 5.65 -13.42
C ASP A 560 -2.88 6.92 -13.36
N ASN A 561 -1.68 6.82 -12.80
CA ASN A 561 -0.74 7.93 -12.65
C ASN A 561 -1.32 9.10 -11.82
N ARG A 562 -2.28 8.82 -10.92
CA ARG A 562 -2.78 9.81 -9.95
C ARG A 562 -1.84 9.84 -8.75
N LEU A 563 -1.49 11.04 -8.32
CA LEU A 563 -0.58 11.27 -7.20
C LEU A 563 -1.30 11.15 -5.87
N SER A 564 -0.75 10.32 -4.96
CA SER A 564 -1.20 10.22 -3.57
C SER A 564 -0.73 11.42 -2.74
N GLU A 565 -1.31 11.58 -1.56
CA GLU A 565 -0.67 12.39 -0.52
C GLU A 565 0.59 11.67 0.00
N TYR A 566 1.45 12.42 0.68
CA TYR A 566 2.57 11.82 1.42
C TYR A 566 2.07 10.99 2.61
N SER A 567 2.81 9.92 2.91
CA SER A 567 2.71 9.17 4.16
C SER A 567 2.89 10.09 5.37
N PRO A 568 2.42 9.65 6.56
CA PRO A 568 2.91 10.22 7.81
C PRO A 568 4.45 10.20 7.84
N VAL A 569 5.03 11.19 8.49
CA VAL A 569 6.49 11.25 8.71
C VAL A 569 6.90 10.12 9.66
N GLN A 570 7.87 9.31 9.25
CA GLN A 570 8.56 8.37 10.14
C GLN A 570 9.93 8.93 10.52
N GLU A 571 10.29 8.73 11.78
CA GLU A 571 11.55 9.16 12.39
C GLU A 571 12.40 7.92 12.67
N PHE A 572 13.71 8.02 12.44
CA PHE A 572 14.68 7.03 12.85
C PHE A 572 15.99 7.70 13.29
N THR A 573 16.81 6.98 14.06
CA THR A 573 18.13 7.48 14.47
C THR A 573 19.19 6.45 14.14
N THR A 574 20.25 6.91 13.46
CA THR A 574 21.43 6.09 13.20
C THR A 574 22.19 5.79 14.50
N GLY A 575 22.83 4.63 14.56
CA GLY A 575 23.73 4.22 15.64
C GLY A 575 25.19 4.48 15.28
N THR A 576 26.07 3.68 15.87
CA THR A 576 27.47 3.56 15.45
C THR A 576 27.55 2.54 14.32
N PHE A 577 28.22 2.90 13.23
CA PHE A 577 28.45 2.02 12.11
C PHE A 577 29.64 1.10 12.40
N GLY A 578 29.68 -0.06 11.76
CA GLY A 578 30.76 -1.01 11.95
C GLY A 578 30.81 -2.07 10.85
N ASP A 579 31.45 -3.19 11.15
CA ASP A 579 31.62 -4.28 10.18
C ASP A 579 30.34 -5.07 9.93
N LYS A 580 29.24 -4.81 10.66
CA LYS A 580 27.92 -5.46 10.51
C LYS A 580 26.92 -4.50 9.86
N ILE A 581 25.96 -5.03 9.10
CA ILE A 581 24.97 -4.22 8.36
C ILE A 581 23.54 -4.41 8.89
N SER A 582 23.25 -5.55 9.54
CA SER A 582 21.91 -5.84 10.06
C SER A 582 21.66 -5.11 11.37
N SER A 583 20.77 -4.13 11.33
CA SER A 583 20.29 -3.43 12.53
C SER A 583 19.47 -4.36 13.42
N GLY A 584 19.68 -4.30 14.74
CA GLY A 584 18.86 -5.01 15.72
C GLY A 584 17.54 -4.28 15.99
N ASN A 585 16.47 -5.03 16.27
CA ASN A 585 15.21 -4.46 16.71
C ASN A 585 15.23 -4.16 18.23
N TRP A 586 14.18 -3.50 18.73
CA TRP A 586 14.03 -3.16 20.14
C TRP A 586 13.28 -4.26 20.93
N PHE A 587 13.42 -4.21 22.25
CA PHE A 587 12.78 -5.16 23.16
C PHE A 587 11.47 -4.63 23.74
N LEU A 588 10.44 -5.47 23.74
CA LEU A 588 9.15 -5.26 24.40
C LEU A 588 9.18 -5.83 25.81
N VAL A 589 8.52 -5.11 26.73
CA VAL A 589 8.25 -5.58 28.10
C VAL A 589 6.75 -5.63 28.30
N GLU A 590 6.20 -6.83 28.51
CA GLU A 590 4.79 -7.04 28.81
C GLU A 590 4.60 -7.33 30.30
N LYS A 591 3.60 -6.66 30.89
CA LYS A 591 3.19 -6.88 32.29
C LYS A 591 1.94 -7.75 32.29
N ILE A 592 2.11 -9.03 32.57
CA ILE A 592 1.07 -10.06 32.49
C ILE A 592 0.54 -10.32 33.90
N LYS A 593 -0.79 -10.33 34.05
CA LYS A 593 -1.47 -10.71 35.30
C LYS A 593 -1.80 -12.20 35.29
N PRO A 594 -1.91 -12.86 36.45
CA PRO A 594 -2.31 -14.25 36.47
C PRO A 594 -3.77 -14.43 36.05
N ASP A 595 -4.02 -15.40 35.18
CA ASP A 595 -5.36 -15.84 34.76
C ASP A 595 -6.14 -16.43 35.94
N ALA A 596 -5.43 -17.07 36.88
CA ALA A 596 -6.02 -17.62 38.09
C ALA A 596 -5.11 -17.38 39.31
N LEU A 597 -5.72 -17.05 40.45
CA LEU A 597 -5.08 -17.00 41.76
C LEU A 597 -5.91 -17.81 42.77
N ILE A 598 -5.31 -18.82 43.37
CA ILE A 598 -5.95 -19.74 44.31
C ILE A 598 -5.27 -19.63 45.67
N LYS A 599 -6.05 -19.38 46.73
CA LYS A 599 -5.56 -19.49 48.10
C LYS A 599 -5.79 -20.91 48.61
N ASN A 600 -4.71 -21.61 48.93
CA ASN A 600 -4.72 -22.98 49.43
C ASN A 600 -5.13 -23.03 50.91
N ALA A 601 -5.54 -24.22 51.36
CA ALA A 601 -5.96 -24.46 52.74
C ALA A 601 -4.84 -24.24 53.78
N ASP A 602 -3.58 -24.36 53.38
CA ASP A 602 -2.40 -24.08 54.20
C ASP A 602 -2.04 -22.57 54.25
N GLY A 603 -2.83 -21.72 53.59
CA GLY A 603 -2.63 -20.27 53.53
C GLY A 603 -1.67 -19.80 52.44
N SER A 604 -1.05 -20.71 51.68
CA SER A 604 -0.25 -20.36 50.50
C SER A 604 -1.14 -19.90 49.33
N TYR A 605 -0.57 -19.12 48.42
CA TYR A 605 -1.22 -18.72 47.17
C TYR A 605 -0.56 -19.43 46.00
N PHE A 606 -1.35 -19.90 45.05
CA PHE A 606 -0.91 -20.45 43.77
C PHE A 606 -1.48 -19.59 42.64
N ALA A 607 -0.62 -19.13 41.74
CA ALA A 607 -0.98 -18.33 40.59
C ALA A 607 -0.59 -19.03 39.28
N ASP A 608 -1.50 -19.03 38.30
CA ASP A 608 -1.28 -19.49 36.93
C ASP A 608 -1.38 -18.29 35.98
N PHE A 609 -0.31 -17.98 35.27
CA PHE A 609 -0.25 -16.91 34.26
C PHE A 609 -0.79 -17.33 32.88
N GLY A 610 -1.32 -18.54 32.76
CA GLY A 610 -1.88 -19.08 31.52
C GLY A 610 -0.82 -19.60 30.56
N LYS A 611 0.29 -18.86 30.37
CA LYS A 611 1.42 -19.23 29.52
C LYS A 611 2.76 -19.01 30.23
N ALA A 612 3.75 -19.82 29.84
CA ALA A 612 5.13 -19.60 30.24
C ALA A 612 5.73 -18.44 29.46
N ALA A 613 6.47 -17.56 30.12
CA ALA A 613 7.20 -16.49 29.46
C ALA A 613 8.56 -16.28 30.11
N PHE A 614 9.54 -15.83 29.33
CA PHE A 614 10.86 -15.44 29.82
C PHE A 614 10.74 -14.11 30.54
N GLY A 615 10.83 -14.14 31.86
CA GLY A 615 10.58 -12.96 32.66
C GLY A 615 11.00 -13.09 34.11
N THR A 616 10.51 -12.14 34.89
CA THR A 616 10.64 -12.10 36.35
C THR A 616 9.29 -11.73 36.98
N LEU A 617 9.17 -11.82 38.31
CA LEU A 617 7.94 -11.49 39.04
C LEU A 617 8.08 -10.14 39.73
N CYS A 618 7.11 -9.26 39.49
CA CYS A 618 6.87 -8.09 40.31
C CYS A 618 5.69 -8.38 41.25
N LEU A 619 5.88 -8.12 42.54
CA LEU A 619 4.88 -8.31 43.60
C LEU A 619 4.55 -6.95 44.21
N ASN A 620 3.30 -6.52 44.12
CA ASN A 620 2.77 -5.36 44.81
C ASN A 620 2.09 -5.80 46.11
N TYR A 621 2.84 -5.82 47.22
CA TYR A 621 2.39 -6.35 48.49
C TYR A 621 2.69 -5.38 49.64
N SER A 622 1.69 -5.03 50.45
CA SER A 622 1.84 -4.14 51.61
C SER A 622 1.78 -4.93 52.93
N PRO A 623 2.93 -5.35 53.49
CA PRO A 623 2.95 -6.16 54.69
C PRO A 623 2.60 -5.36 55.95
N LYS A 624 1.85 -5.96 56.89
CA LYS A 624 1.51 -5.35 58.18
C LYS A 624 2.70 -5.33 59.18
N LYS A 625 3.67 -6.23 58.99
CA LYS A 625 4.88 -6.38 59.82
C LYS A 625 6.03 -6.84 58.94
N GLU A 626 7.25 -6.67 59.43
CA GLU A 626 8.42 -7.27 58.77
C GLU A 626 8.33 -8.79 58.81
N GLN A 627 8.47 -9.42 57.64
CA GLN A 627 8.41 -10.86 57.47
C GLN A 627 9.12 -11.30 56.18
N THR A 628 9.41 -12.59 56.08
CA THR A 628 9.99 -13.18 54.87
C THR A 628 8.93 -14.02 54.16
N LEU A 629 8.64 -13.67 52.91
CA LEU A 629 7.81 -14.49 52.02
C LEU A 629 8.68 -15.54 51.35
N LYS A 630 8.12 -16.73 51.11
CA LYS A 630 8.76 -17.71 50.25
C LYS A 630 8.05 -17.72 48.90
N ILE A 631 8.81 -17.43 47.84
CA ILE A 631 8.30 -17.36 46.47
C ILE A 631 8.88 -18.53 45.69
N ARG A 632 8.03 -19.25 44.97
CA ARG A 632 8.44 -20.29 44.02
C ARG A 632 7.94 -19.96 42.64
N LEU A 633 8.77 -20.21 41.64
CA LEU A 633 8.47 -20.04 40.23
C LEU A 633 8.77 -21.34 39.50
N GLY A 634 7.94 -21.70 38.52
CA GLY A 634 8.22 -22.88 37.71
C GLY A 634 7.40 -22.98 36.42
N GLU A 635 7.83 -23.88 35.55
CA GLU A 635 7.20 -24.19 34.27
C GLU A 635 6.24 -25.40 34.33
N LYS A 636 6.50 -26.35 35.24
CA LYS A 636 5.83 -27.65 35.30
C LYS A 636 5.09 -27.85 36.62
N LEU A 637 3.97 -28.56 36.55
CA LEU A 637 3.21 -29.01 37.72
C LEU A 637 3.42 -30.50 37.99
N SER A 638 3.38 -30.86 39.27
CA SER A 638 3.21 -32.22 39.77
C SER A 638 2.12 -32.21 40.83
N ASP A 639 1.08 -33.05 40.67
CA ASP A 639 -0.07 -33.14 41.57
C ASP A 639 -0.74 -31.79 41.90
N GLY A 640 -0.83 -30.90 40.90
CA GLY A 640 -1.47 -29.58 41.03
C GLY A 640 -0.65 -28.53 41.78
N LYS A 641 0.62 -28.83 42.11
CA LYS A 641 1.60 -27.88 42.68
C LYS A 641 2.78 -27.69 41.73
N ILE A 642 3.57 -26.64 41.94
CA ILE A 642 4.81 -26.48 41.17
C ILE A 642 5.72 -27.67 41.45
N ASP A 643 6.17 -28.33 40.37
CA ASP A 643 7.13 -29.42 40.46
C ASP A 643 8.49 -28.86 40.91
N ARG A 644 8.93 -29.26 42.10
CA ARG A 644 10.18 -28.78 42.71
C ARG A 644 11.40 -29.55 42.23
N GLU A 645 11.18 -30.71 41.63
CA GLU A 645 12.21 -31.52 41.00
C GLU A 645 11.76 -31.85 39.57
N PRO A 646 11.56 -30.84 38.71
CA PRO A 646 10.88 -31.02 37.43
C PRO A 646 11.63 -31.94 36.46
N GLY A 647 12.91 -32.18 36.74
CA GLY A 647 13.80 -33.06 35.98
C GLY A 647 14.44 -32.34 34.79
N GLY A 648 15.62 -32.81 34.40
CA GLY A 648 16.31 -32.29 33.23
C GLY A 648 16.70 -30.82 33.35
N THR A 649 16.17 -29.99 32.45
CA THR A 649 16.49 -28.56 32.30
C THR A 649 15.28 -27.65 32.44
N ILE A 650 14.11 -28.22 32.75
CA ILE A 650 12.89 -27.51 33.09
C ILE A 650 13.14 -26.66 34.35
N ARG A 651 12.72 -25.40 34.32
CA ARG A 651 13.12 -24.41 35.31
C ARG A 651 12.22 -24.41 36.54
N PHE A 652 12.86 -24.34 37.69
CA PHE A 652 12.26 -24.13 39.02
C PHE A 652 13.18 -23.20 39.82
N ALA A 653 12.58 -22.25 40.52
CA ALA A 653 13.30 -21.39 41.46
C ALA A 653 12.50 -21.27 42.77
N GLU A 654 13.19 -21.36 43.90
CA GLU A 654 12.67 -21.01 45.22
C GLU A 654 13.56 -19.92 45.80
N LEU A 655 12.94 -18.82 46.25
CA LEU A 655 13.64 -17.70 46.86
C LEU A 655 12.89 -17.17 48.08
N GLN A 656 13.63 -16.46 48.92
CA GLN A 656 13.09 -15.73 50.07
C GLN A 656 13.04 -14.24 49.73
N LEU A 657 11.91 -13.60 50.04
CA LEU A 657 11.69 -12.18 49.83
C LEU A 657 11.35 -11.51 51.17
N ASP A 658 12.27 -10.71 51.68
CA ASP A 658 12.04 -9.92 52.89
C ASP A 658 11.16 -8.70 52.56
N VAL A 659 10.00 -8.63 53.22
CA VAL A 659 9.00 -7.59 53.04
C VAL A 659 8.81 -6.81 54.34
N ARG A 660 8.68 -5.49 54.25
CA ARG A 660 8.55 -4.60 55.43
C ARG A 660 7.56 -3.46 55.21
N PRO A 661 6.89 -2.98 56.29
CA PRO A 661 5.95 -1.86 56.18
C PRO A 661 6.61 -0.63 55.55
N GLY A 662 5.89 0.05 54.66
CA GLY A 662 6.39 1.24 53.94
C GLY A 662 7.02 0.97 52.58
N ILE A 663 7.22 -0.31 52.19
CA ILE A 663 7.56 -0.72 50.83
C ILE A 663 6.43 -1.62 50.31
N SER A 664 5.88 -1.27 49.14
CA SER A 664 4.76 -1.99 48.54
C SER A 664 5.13 -2.70 47.23
N GLU A 665 6.13 -2.25 46.48
CA GLU A 665 6.53 -2.86 45.19
C GLU A 665 7.85 -3.61 45.34
N TYR A 666 7.86 -4.88 44.97
CA TYR A 666 9.01 -5.78 45.07
C TYR A 666 9.26 -6.45 43.72
N GLN A 667 10.41 -6.18 43.12
CA GLN A 667 10.92 -6.93 41.98
C GLN A 667 11.75 -8.10 42.50
N ILE A 668 11.38 -9.35 42.19
CA ILE A 668 12.17 -10.49 42.69
C ILE A 668 13.55 -10.52 42.02
N GLU A 669 14.57 -10.88 42.79
CA GLU A 669 15.93 -11.09 42.31
C GLU A 669 16.16 -12.58 42.03
N LEU A 670 16.16 -12.97 40.76
CA LEU A 670 16.47 -14.32 40.33
C LEU A 670 17.99 -14.55 40.29
N VAL A 671 18.42 -15.79 40.56
CA VAL A 671 19.83 -16.19 40.45
C VAL A 671 20.13 -16.59 39.00
N PRO A 672 21.20 -16.05 38.36
CA PRO A 672 21.61 -16.47 37.03
C PRO A 672 21.89 -17.98 36.97
N ASP A 673 21.50 -18.65 35.88
CA ASP A 673 21.82 -20.06 35.69
C ASP A 673 23.24 -20.21 35.13
N GLU A 674 24.04 -21.11 35.70
CA GLU A 674 25.41 -21.34 35.24
C GLU A 674 25.48 -21.87 33.79
N ARG A 675 24.42 -22.51 33.28
CA ARG A 675 24.40 -23.07 31.92
C ARG A 675 24.29 -21.99 30.85
N ASN A 676 23.50 -20.94 31.09
CA ASN A 676 23.24 -19.85 30.15
C ASN A 676 24.05 -18.57 30.43
N THR A 677 25.09 -18.68 31.26
CA THR A 677 26.05 -17.61 31.57
C THR A 677 27.48 -17.93 31.11
N LYS A 678 27.67 -19.04 30.39
CA LYS A 678 28.94 -19.39 29.76
C LYS A 678 29.28 -18.40 28.65
N SER A 679 30.56 -18.29 28.30
CA SER A 679 31.05 -17.35 27.26
C SER A 679 30.46 -17.58 25.86
N VAL A 680 29.90 -18.76 25.60
CA VAL A 680 29.24 -19.12 24.34
C VAL A 680 27.76 -18.71 24.29
N ALA A 681 27.15 -18.43 25.45
CA ALA A 681 25.76 -18.01 25.53
C ALA A 681 25.61 -16.55 25.13
N VAL A 682 24.48 -16.21 24.50
CA VAL A 682 24.15 -14.82 24.18
C VAL A 682 23.78 -14.09 25.47
N ALA A 683 24.54 -13.04 25.79
CA ALA A 683 24.23 -12.17 26.91
C ALA A 683 22.96 -11.36 26.64
N LEU A 684 22.10 -11.25 27.65
CA LEU A 684 20.96 -10.34 27.63
C LEU A 684 21.43 -8.90 27.88
N PRO A 685 20.64 -7.88 27.47
CA PRO A 685 21.00 -6.49 27.74
C PRO A 685 21.18 -6.21 29.24
N ASP A 686 22.15 -5.38 29.61
CA ASP A 686 22.43 -5.01 31.02
C ASP A 686 21.23 -4.34 31.72
N SER A 687 20.29 -3.80 30.95
CA SER A 687 19.04 -3.24 31.46
C SER A 687 18.01 -4.29 31.89
N PHE A 688 18.22 -5.57 31.59
CA PHE A 688 17.30 -6.65 31.96
C PHE A 688 17.63 -7.15 33.36
N PRO A 689 16.62 -7.47 34.19
CA PRO A 689 16.84 -8.31 35.34
C PRO A 689 17.25 -9.72 34.88
N VAL A 690 17.72 -10.55 35.80
CA VAL A 690 17.79 -11.99 35.55
C VAL A 690 16.37 -12.48 35.28
N ILE A 691 16.20 -13.17 34.16
CA ILE A 691 14.92 -13.75 33.75
C ILE A 691 15.03 -15.27 33.66
N MET A 692 13.89 -15.94 33.82
CA MET A 692 13.72 -17.36 33.55
C MET A 692 12.35 -17.59 32.90
N PRO A 693 12.17 -18.67 32.13
CA PRO A 693 10.83 -19.08 31.73
C PRO A 693 10.08 -19.59 32.96
N PHE A 694 8.87 -19.06 33.18
CA PHE A 694 7.95 -19.60 34.19
C PHE A 694 6.50 -19.32 33.79
N ARG A 695 5.58 -20.15 34.28
CA ARG A 695 4.13 -19.98 34.14
C ARG A 695 3.43 -19.88 35.51
N TYR A 696 3.98 -20.57 36.50
CA TYR A 696 3.34 -20.75 37.80
C TYR A 696 4.12 -20.04 38.89
N VAL A 697 3.40 -19.50 39.87
CA VAL A 697 3.98 -18.90 41.08
C VAL A 697 3.29 -19.45 42.33
N GLU A 698 4.07 -19.84 43.34
CA GLU A 698 3.57 -20.11 44.69
C GLU A 698 4.13 -19.09 45.69
N ILE A 699 3.28 -18.58 46.59
CA ILE A 699 3.68 -17.63 47.63
C ILE A 699 3.23 -18.15 49.00
N GLU A 700 4.19 -18.40 49.90
CA GLU A 700 3.94 -18.73 51.31
C GLU A 700 4.25 -17.53 52.21
N GLY A 701 3.42 -17.34 53.24
CA GLY A 701 3.63 -16.30 54.27
C GLY A 701 2.97 -14.94 53.97
N ALA A 702 2.32 -14.79 52.83
CA ALA A 702 1.59 -13.57 52.49
C ALA A 702 0.18 -13.55 53.08
N GLU A 703 -0.31 -12.36 53.46
CA GLU A 703 -1.69 -12.10 53.87
C GLU A 703 -2.41 -11.34 52.76
N ASP A 704 -3.71 -11.57 52.55
CA ASP A 704 -4.55 -10.68 51.72
C ASP A 704 -4.02 -10.37 50.28
N LEU A 705 -3.54 -11.38 49.54
CA LEU A 705 -3.11 -11.19 48.13
C LEU A 705 -4.27 -11.31 47.13
N GLU A 706 -4.26 -10.44 46.14
CA GLU A 706 -5.17 -10.45 44.99
C GLU A 706 -4.42 -10.64 43.66
N SER A 707 -5.12 -11.04 42.59
CA SER A 707 -4.50 -11.24 41.26
C SER A 707 -3.83 -9.96 40.75
N GLY A 708 -4.37 -8.78 41.09
CA GLY A 708 -3.78 -7.49 40.74
C GLY A 708 -2.42 -7.19 41.38
N ASP A 709 -2.03 -7.95 42.41
CA ASP A 709 -0.79 -7.77 43.15
C ASP A 709 0.38 -8.52 42.50
N LEU A 710 0.11 -9.50 41.62
CA LEU A 710 1.14 -10.29 40.96
C LEU A 710 1.26 -9.87 39.49
N THR A 711 2.50 -9.66 39.04
CA THR A 711 2.78 -9.34 37.63
C THR A 711 3.99 -10.13 37.14
N GLN A 712 3.79 -10.98 36.14
CA GLN A 712 4.88 -11.54 35.34
C GLN A 712 5.36 -10.45 34.37
N VAL A 713 6.61 -10.05 34.51
CA VAL A 713 7.27 -9.06 33.65
C VAL A 713 8.03 -9.84 32.58
N ALA A 714 7.42 -9.99 31.42
CA ALA A 714 7.92 -10.80 30.31
C ALA A 714 8.66 -9.94 29.28
N TYR A 715 9.75 -10.48 28.73
CA TYR A 715 10.63 -9.78 27.78
C TYR A 715 10.64 -10.47 26.43
N PHE A 716 10.46 -9.70 25.35
CA PHE A 716 10.44 -10.18 23.97
C PHE A 716 11.22 -9.22 23.08
N THR A 717 11.69 -9.68 21.92
CA THR A 717 11.95 -8.73 20.81
C THR A 717 10.61 -8.26 20.24
N TYR A 718 10.58 -7.12 19.55
CA TYR A 718 9.35 -6.63 18.90
C TYR A 718 8.61 -7.74 18.14
N PHE A 719 7.35 -7.96 18.50
CA PHE A 719 6.47 -8.96 17.91
C PHE A 719 5.04 -8.43 17.90
N ASN A 720 4.31 -8.59 16.80
CA ASN A 720 2.93 -8.11 16.70
C ASN A 720 1.93 -9.26 16.54
N ASP A 721 1.19 -9.56 17.60
CA ASP A 721 0.22 -10.66 17.62
C ASP A 721 -0.91 -10.56 16.57
N GLN A 722 -1.15 -9.38 15.97
CA GLN A 722 -2.24 -9.13 15.01
C GLN A 722 -1.84 -9.31 13.53
N THR A 723 -0.56 -9.55 13.22
CA THR A 723 -0.08 -9.66 11.84
C THR A 723 -0.47 -10.96 11.17
N SER A 724 -0.69 -12.02 11.95
CA SER A 724 -1.08 -13.35 11.47
C SER A 724 -2.26 -13.93 12.25
N SER A 725 -3.04 -14.78 11.59
CA SER A 725 -4.10 -15.57 12.22
C SER A 725 -4.34 -16.86 11.45
N PHE A 726 -4.85 -17.89 12.14
CA PHE A 726 -5.26 -19.14 11.52
C PHE A 726 -6.41 -19.76 12.30
N THR A 727 -7.36 -20.35 11.59
CA THR A 727 -8.40 -21.19 12.16
C THR A 727 -8.88 -22.21 11.12
N CYS A 728 -9.36 -23.37 11.56
CA CYS A 728 -9.92 -24.41 10.72
C CYS A 728 -10.94 -25.27 11.48
N SER A 729 -11.54 -26.24 10.78
CA SER A 729 -12.50 -27.19 11.33
C SER A 729 -11.90 -28.27 12.26
N ASN A 730 -10.58 -28.26 12.50
CA ASN A 730 -9.91 -29.20 13.41
C ASN A 730 -9.35 -28.47 14.65
N ASP A 731 -9.93 -28.77 15.82
CA ASP A 731 -9.59 -28.10 17.08
C ASP A 731 -8.16 -28.37 17.56
N ILE A 732 -7.60 -29.55 17.25
CA ILE A 732 -6.21 -29.87 17.60
C ILE A 732 -5.27 -29.02 16.76
N LEU A 733 -5.50 -28.91 15.46
CA LEU A 733 -4.66 -28.10 14.58
C LEU A 733 -4.69 -26.61 14.98
N ASN A 734 -5.86 -26.09 15.37
CA ASN A 734 -5.99 -24.74 15.90
C ASN A 734 -5.10 -24.52 17.13
N GLN A 735 -5.15 -25.44 18.10
CA GLN A 735 -4.32 -25.38 19.32
C GLN A 735 -2.83 -25.52 19.03
N VAL A 736 -2.46 -26.43 18.12
CA VAL A 736 -1.07 -26.64 17.70
C VAL A 736 -0.52 -25.38 17.03
N TRP A 737 -1.28 -24.74 16.14
CA TRP A 737 -0.84 -23.50 15.50
C TRP A 737 -0.65 -22.37 16.52
N GLU A 738 -1.56 -22.21 17.48
CA GLU A 738 -1.44 -21.20 18.55
C GLU A 738 -0.22 -21.45 19.46
N LEU A 739 0.05 -22.71 19.82
CA LEU A 739 1.28 -23.09 20.55
C LEU A 739 2.52 -22.66 19.76
N CYS A 740 2.56 -22.97 18.46
CA CYS A 740 3.72 -22.70 17.62
C CYS A 740 3.92 -21.19 17.39
N LYS A 741 2.85 -20.43 17.14
CA LYS A 741 2.89 -18.96 17.03
C LYS A 741 3.42 -18.33 18.31
N TYR A 742 2.86 -18.70 19.46
CA TYR A 742 3.30 -18.15 20.73
C TYR A 742 4.75 -18.50 21.05
N SER A 743 5.21 -19.69 20.65
CA SER A 743 6.59 -20.11 20.84
C SER A 743 7.59 -19.18 20.13
N GLN A 744 7.24 -18.67 18.94
CA GLN A 744 8.08 -17.68 18.24
C GLN A 744 8.19 -16.37 19.01
N LYS A 745 7.07 -15.88 19.57
CA LYS A 745 7.07 -14.69 20.43
C LYS A 745 7.91 -14.91 21.68
N ALA A 746 7.61 -15.97 22.44
CA ALA A 746 8.19 -16.21 23.75
C ALA A 746 9.71 -16.42 23.72
N THR A 747 10.23 -17.07 22.69
CA THR A 747 11.66 -17.38 22.55
C THR A 747 12.48 -16.26 21.90
N SER A 748 11.85 -15.16 21.50
CA SER A 748 12.54 -13.99 20.91
C SER A 748 13.29 -13.12 21.93
N PHE A 749 13.23 -13.45 23.23
CA PHE A 749 13.70 -12.64 24.36
C PHE A 749 15.18 -12.24 24.31
N ALA A 750 16.02 -12.97 23.56
CA ALA A 750 17.47 -12.71 23.47
C ALA A 750 17.86 -11.75 22.33
N GLY A 751 16.94 -11.42 21.42
CA GLY A 751 17.27 -10.62 20.22
C GLY A 751 18.18 -11.34 19.22
N TYR A 752 18.23 -12.68 19.33
CA TYR A 752 18.83 -13.66 18.44
C TYR A 752 17.98 -14.94 18.53
N TYR A 753 17.97 -15.76 17.49
CA TYR A 753 17.41 -17.11 17.61
C TYR A 753 18.35 -17.99 18.41
N VAL A 754 17.91 -18.42 19.59
CA VAL A 754 18.65 -19.31 20.51
C VAL A 754 17.87 -20.60 20.74
N ASP A 755 18.54 -21.64 21.25
CA ASP A 755 17.95 -22.94 21.61
C ASP A 755 16.86 -22.82 22.70
N GLY A 756 17.07 -21.99 23.71
CA GLY A 756 16.11 -21.82 24.80
C GLY A 756 16.75 -21.20 26.04
N ASP A 757 16.24 -21.54 27.22
CA ASP A 757 16.85 -21.08 28.47
C ASP A 757 18.11 -21.85 28.86
N ARG A 758 18.27 -23.12 28.46
CA ARG A 758 19.37 -23.96 28.96
C ARG A 758 20.74 -23.44 28.55
N GLU A 759 21.03 -23.36 27.26
CA GLU A 759 22.36 -22.92 26.79
C GLU A 759 22.33 -21.47 26.32
N ARG A 760 21.20 -21.03 25.77
CA ARG A 760 21.02 -19.71 25.15
C ARG A 760 22.05 -19.47 24.05
N ILE A 761 22.26 -20.49 23.22
CA ILE A 761 23.22 -20.49 22.12
C ILE A 761 22.44 -20.48 20.80
N PRO A 762 22.80 -19.59 19.85
CA PRO A 762 22.32 -19.72 18.48
C PRO A 762 22.90 -20.95 17.81
N TYR A 763 22.03 -21.80 17.28
CA TYR A 763 22.39 -22.93 16.42
C TYR A 763 21.76 -22.75 15.04
N GLU A 764 22.51 -23.04 13.98
CA GLU A 764 22.13 -22.72 12.60
C GLU A 764 20.83 -23.42 12.15
N ALA A 765 20.63 -24.68 12.53
CA ALA A 765 19.42 -25.43 12.22
C ALA A 765 18.19 -24.84 12.93
N ASP A 766 18.31 -24.55 14.22
CA ASP A 766 17.29 -23.95 15.08
C ASP A 766 16.87 -22.59 14.53
N ALA A 767 17.87 -21.76 14.18
CA ALA A 767 17.64 -20.46 13.58
C ALA A 767 16.93 -20.55 12.22
N TYR A 768 17.22 -21.57 11.40
CA TYR A 768 16.52 -21.76 10.14
C TYR A 768 15.04 -22.09 10.34
N LEU A 769 14.73 -23.03 11.25
CA LEU A 769 13.34 -23.38 11.59
C LEU A 769 12.61 -22.18 12.23
N ASN A 770 13.28 -21.45 13.12
CA ASN A 770 12.74 -20.25 13.73
C ASN A 770 12.49 -19.14 12.69
N GLN A 771 13.41 -18.92 11.74
CA GLN A 771 13.22 -17.94 10.68
C GLN A 771 11.97 -18.25 9.85
N LEU A 772 11.81 -19.50 9.41
CA LEU A 772 10.65 -19.94 8.65
C LEU A 772 9.35 -19.73 9.42
N SER A 773 9.31 -20.13 10.69
CA SER A 773 8.16 -19.95 11.57
C SER A 773 7.87 -18.50 11.89
N HIS A 774 8.88 -17.71 12.24
CA HIS A 774 8.73 -16.29 12.54
C HIS A 774 8.20 -15.52 11.33
N TYR A 775 8.78 -15.70 10.13
CA TYR A 775 8.32 -15.02 8.91
C TYR A 775 6.90 -15.42 8.47
N SER A 776 6.38 -16.53 8.98
CA SER A 776 5.00 -16.98 8.72
C SER A 776 3.99 -16.39 9.70
N VAL A 777 4.44 -15.89 10.86
CA VAL A 777 3.56 -15.37 11.92
C VAL A 777 3.77 -13.89 12.25
N ASP A 778 4.88 -13.30 11.82
CA ASP A 778 5.13 -11.86 11.86
C ASP A 778 5.96 -11.38 10.66
N ASN A 779 5.90 -10.09 10.32
CA ASN A 779 6.79 -9.45 9.34
C ASN A 779 7.89 -8.64 10.04
N GLU A 780 8.56 -9.29 10.99
CA GLU A 780 9.78 -8.82 11.66
C GLU A 780 10.96 -9.63 11.11
N TYR A 781 11.92 -8.95 10.51
CA TYR A 781 13.03 -9.59 9.78
C TYR A 781 14.40 -9.41 10.46
N ALA A 782 14.52 -8.46 11.39
CA ALA A 782 15.80 -8.03 11.91
C ALA A 782 16.47 -9.09 12.81
N ILE A 783 15.70 -9.82 13.63
CA ILE A 783 16.27 -10.89 14.47
C ILE A 783 16.95 -11.97 13.63
N ALA A 784 16.35 -12.33 12.49
CA ALA A 784 16.88 -13.32 11.59
C ALA A 784 18.16 -12.83 10.91
N ARG A 785 18.14 -11.63 10.31
CA ARG A 785 19.31 -11.03 9.64
C ARG A 785 20.51 -10.89 10.58
N LYS A 786 20.26 -10.43 11.81
CA LYS A 786 21.28 -10.33 12.86
C LYS A 786 21.83 -11.71 13.27
N THR A 787 20.97 -12.72 13.36
CA THR A 787 21.39 -14.10 13.66
C THR A 787 22.18 -14.72 12.50
N ILE A 788 21.84 -14.39 11.26
CA ILE A 788 22.59 -14.82 10.07
C ILE A 788 24.03 -14.29 10.12
N GLU A 789 24.22 -13.00 10.39
CA GLU A 789 25.57 -12.43 10.50
C GLU A 789 26.36 -12.99 11.70
N TYR A 790 25.67 -13.45 12.76
CA TYR A 790 26.29 -14.12 13.91
C TYR A 790 26.98 -15.44 13.51
N PHE A 791 26.33 -16.27 12.69
CA PHE A 791 26.89 -17.56 12.26
C PHE A 791 28.09 -17.46 11.31
N MET A 792 28.31 -16.28 10.73
CA MET A 792 29.53 -16.02 9.96
C MET A 792 30.76 -15.95 10.85
N ASP A 793 30.60 -15.52 12.11
CA ASP A 793 31.70 -15.37 13.08
C ASP A 793 31.73 -16.50 14.11
N PHE A 794 30.58 -17.11 14.42
CA PHE A 794 30.42 -18.08 15.50
C PHE A 794 29.76 -19.39 14.99
N PRO A 795 30.45 -20.18 14.15
CA PRO A 795 29.93 -21.46 13.67
C PRO A 795 29.78 -22.52 14.76
N THR A 796 28.82 -23.43 14.60
CA THR A 796 28.69 -24.62 15.44
C THR A 796 29.11 -25.92 14.75
N TRP A 797 29.37 -26.96 15.54
CA TRP A 797 30.08 -28.17 15.12
C TRP A 797 29.37 -29.14 14.16
N PRO A 798 28.03 -29.19 14.04
CA PRO A 798 27.41 -30.13 13.11
C PRO A 798 27.64 -29.75 11.64
N THR A 799 27.72 -30.76 10.78
CA THR A 799 28.00 -30.56 9.34
C THR A 799 26.84 -29.87 8.64
N GLU A 800 25.63 -30.33 8.92
CA GLU A 800 24.38 -29.83 8.36
C GLU A 800 24.15 -28.38 8.79
N TRP A 801 24.60 -27.98 9.98
CA TRP A 801 24.44 -26.63 10.52
C TRP A 801 25.18 -25.62 9.64
N GLN A 802 26.36 -25.96 9.14
CA GLN A 802 27.05 -25.13 8.14
C GLN A 802 26.24 -25.01 6.83
N LEU A 803 25.59 -26.10 6.39
CA LEU A 803 24.74 -26.12 5.20
C LEU A 803 23.39 -25.37 5.39
N HIS A 804 22.95 -25.12 6.63
CA HIS A 804 21.77 -24.30 6.91
C HIS A 804 22.02 -22.81 6.67
N VAL A 805 23.27 -22.34 6.74
CA VAL A 805 23.59 -20.92 6.55
C VAL A 805 23.14 -20.44 5.17
N ALA A 806 23.38 -21.20 4.09
CA ALA A 806 22.87 -20.83 2.77
C ALA A 806 21.34 -20.83 2.68
N LEU A 807 20.67 -21.73 3.41
CA LEU A 807 19.21 -21.77 3.49
C LEU A 807 18.66 -20.52 4.18
N LEU A 808 19.29 -20.09 5.29
CA LEU A 808 18.93 -18.87 6.01
C LEU A 808 19.02 -17.61 5.13
N PHE A 809 20.13 -17.45 4.41
CA PHE A 809 20.32 -16.37 3.44
C PHE A 809 19.25 -16.40 2.34
N TYR A 810 18.95 -17.59 1.83
CA TYR A 810 17.97 -17.75 0.76
C TYR A 810 16.56 -17.37 1.21
N GLN A 811 16.14 -17.75 2.41
CA GLN A 811 14.82 -17.37 2.90
C GLN A 811 14.73 -15.88 3.23
N ASP A 812 15.79 -15.27 3.78
CA ASP A 812 15.84 -13.81 3.97
C ASP A 812 15.64 -13.09 2.63
N TYR A 813 16.41 -13.46 1.60
CA TYR A 813 16.28 -12.91 0.26
C TYR A 813 14.88 -13.13 -0.34
N MET A 814 14.34 -14.35 -0.26
CA MET A 814 13.04 -14.64 -0.86
C MET A 814 11.90 -13.87 -0.19
N TYR A 815 11.93 -13.70 1.13
CA TYR A 815 10.87 -13.01 1.87
C TYR A 815 10.99 -11.49 1.83
N THR A 816 12.21 -10.95 1.79
CA THR A 816 12.46 -9.49 1.87
C THR A 816 12.80 -8.86 0.52
N GLY A 817 13.39 -9.64 -0.40
CA GLY A 817 13.99 -9.14 -1.63
C GLY A 817 15.30 -8.39 -1.44
N ASN A 818 15.84 -8.35 -0.21
CA ASN A 818 17.07 -7.62 0.13
C ASN A 818 18.30 -8.46 -0.23
N THR A 819 19.29 -7.84 -0.86
CA THR A 819 20.48 -8.52 -1.38
C THR A 819 21.76 -8.25 -0.58
N GLU A 820 21.75 -7.32 0.37
CA GLU A 820 22.97 -6.83 1.01
C GLU A 820 23.75 -7.91 1.75
N LEU A 821 23.06 -8.80 2.47
CA LEU A 821 23.70 -9.93 3.14
C LEU A 821 24.43 -10.81 2.12
N ILE A 822 23.77 -11.12 1.00
CA ILE A 822 24.36 -11.90 -0.09
C ILE A 822 25.58 -11.18 -0.64
N GLU A 823 25.45 -9.90 -1.00
CA GLU A 823 26.53 -9.09 -1.57
C GLU A 823 27.76 -9.04 -0.65
N LYS A 824 27.54 -8.87 0.64
CA LYS A 824 28.60 -8.79 1.65
C LYS A 824 29.27 -10.13 1.93
N TYR A 825 28.50 -11.20 2.08
CA TYR A 825 29.01 -12.49 2.56
C TYR A 825 29.12 -13.58 1.49
N TYR A 826 28.89 -13.26 0.21
CA TYR A 826 28.93 -14.25 -0.89
C TYR A 826 30.18 -15.13 -0.88
N GLU A 827 31.36 -14.51 -0.76
CA GLU A 827 32.63 -15.23 -0.78
C GLU A 827 32.80 -16.13 0.47
N PRO A 828 32.65 -15.62 1.71
CA PRO A 828 32.61 -16.48 2.91
C PRO A 828 31.56 -17.59 2.87
N LEU A 829 30.38 -17.33 2.30
CA LEU A 829 29.27 -18.27 2.26
C LEU A 829 29.60 -19.52 1.43
N LYS A 830 30.44 -19.41 0.40
CA LYS A 830 30.91 -20.58 -0.37
C LYS A 830 31.54 -21.64 0.52
N TYR A 831 32.30 -21.24 1.55
CA TYR A 831 32.92 -22.19 2.47
C TYR A 831 31.88 -22.93 3.34
N LYS A 832 30.84 -22.23 3.78
CA LYS A 832 29.73 -22.82 4.56
C LYS A 832 28.99 -23.93 3.81
N THR A 833 28.97 -23.88 2.47
CA THR A 833 28.39 -24.95 1.64
C THR A 833 29.20 -26.25 1.59
N LEU A 834 30.41 -26.25 2.15
CA LEU A 834 31.35 -27.37 2.15
C LEU A 834 31.72 -27.89 0.75
N MET A 835 31.54 -27.07 -0.30
CA MET A 835 31.78 -27.46 -1.69
C MET A 835 33.21 -27.91 -1.97
N MET A 836 34.18 -27.52 -1.13
CA MET A 836 35.57 -27.96 -1.25
C MET A 836 35.75 -29.45 -0.92
N LEU A 837 34.80 -30.08 -0.22
CA LEU A 837 34.87 -31.48 0.20
C LEU A 837 34.36 -32.47 -0.86
N ASP A 838 33.96 -31.97 -2.03
CA ASP A 838 33.40 -32.81 -3.09
C ASP A 838 34.38 -33.88 -3.61
N ASP A 839 33.83 -35.01 -4.05
CA ASP A 839 34.58 -36.09 -4.69
C ASP A 839 34.30 -36.19 -6.20
N GLU A 840 34.86 -37.21 -6.84
CA GLU A 840 34.68 -37.45 -8.28
C GLU A 840 33.24 -37.75 -8.67
N ASP A 841 32.41 -38.24 -7.74
CA ASP A 841 30.97 -38.46 -7.92
C ASP A 841 30.14 -37.23 -7.56
N GLY A 842 30.76 -36.18 -7.01
CA GLY A 842 30.13 -34.94 -6.57
C GLY A 842 29.51 -35.00 -5.18
N PHE A 843 29.79 -36.05 -4.40
CA PHE A 843 29.38 -36.12 -2.99
C PHE A 843 30.37 -35.39 -2.09
N ILE A 844 29.87 -34.84 -0.99
CA ILE A 844 30.70 -34.35 0.12
C ILE A 844 30.73 -35.37 1.25
N SER A 845 31.85 -35.39 1.98
CA SER A 845 32.06 -36.27 3.13
C SER A 845 32.93 -35.60 4.20
N THR A 846 32.50 -35.70 5.47
CA THR A 846 33.33 -35.29 6.62
C THR A 846 34.51 -36.23 6.90
N LYS A 847 34.57 -37.37 6.21
CA LYS A 847 35.75 -38.25 6.19
C LYS A 847 36.74 -37.89 5.09
N SER A 848 36.46 -36.86 4.29
CA SER A 848 37.37 -36.38 3.26
C SER A 848 38.70 -35.91 3.86
N PRO A 849 39.86 -36.29 3.29
CA PRO A 849 41.16 -35.79 3.72
C PRO A 849 41.31 -34.28 3.49
N LYS A 850 40.41 -33.68 2.69
CA LYS A 850 40.36 -32.23 2.46
C LYS A 850 39.86 -31.46 3.70
N LEU A 851 39.16 -32.10 4.64
CA LEU A 851 38.69 -31.46 5.88
C LEU A 851 39.86 -31.29 6.87
N ASN A 852 40.60 -30.19 6.73
CA ASN A 852 41.79 -29.87 7.51
C ASN A 852 41.64 -28.54 8.28
N GLY A 853 42.68 -28.11 8.99
CA GLY A 853 42.64 -26.88 9.80
C GLY A 853 42.41 -25.59 9.00
N GLU A 854 42.83 -25.56 7.73
CA GLU A 854 42.59 -24.41 6.84
C GLU A 854 41.11 -24.30 6.49
N VAL A 855 40.46 -25.42 6.15
CA VAL A 855 39.01 -25.46 5.91
C VAL A 855 38.23 -25.06 7.17
N MET A 856 38.66 -25.53 8.35
CA MET A 856 38.01 -25.14 9.61
C MET A 856 38.15 -23.63 9.89
N ALA A 857 39.31 -23.02 9.58
CA ALA A 857 39.49 -21.58 9.67
C ALA A 857 38.59 -20.81 8.69
N GLN A 858 38.48 -21.29 7.44
CA GLN A 858 37.57 -20.72 6.43
C GLN A 858 36.09 -20.81 6.82
N LEU A 859 35.72 -21.83 7.59
CA LEU A 859 34.38 -21.98 8.16
C LEU A 859 34.11 -21.03 9.34
N GLY A 860 35.12 -20.32 9.85
CA GLY A 860 35.01 -19.39 10.97
C GLY A 860 35.31 -20.00 12.35
N PHE A 861 35.83 -21.22 12.43
CA PHE A 861 36.16 -21.82 13.73
C PHE A 861 37.44 -21.23 14.32
N ALA A 862 37.34 -20.72 15.55
CA ALA A 862 38.51 -20.27 16.31
C ALA A 862 39.44 -21.44 16.66
N ASP A 863 38.88 -22.61 17.03
CA ASP A 863 39.63 -23.85 17.21
C ASP A 863 39.68 -24.64 15.89
N THR A 864 40.78 -24.48 15.15
CA THR A 864 41.01 -25.18 13.87
C THR A 864 41.36 -26.67 14.03
N THR A 865 41.47 -27.19 15.26
CA THR A 865 41.65 -28.62 15.53
C THR A 865 40.32 -29.37 15.64
N GLN A 866 39.23 -28.64 15.94
CA GLN A 866 37.87 -29.15 15.90
C GLN A 866 37.52 -29.65 14.49
N ARG A 867 36.61 -30.62 14.38
CA ARG A 867 36.11 -31.11 13.11
C ARG A 867 34.60 -31.19 13.14
N VAL A 868 33.98 -30.78 12.03
CA VAL A 868 32.54 -31.00 11.83
C VAL A 868 32.26 -32.49 11.63
N ARG A 869 31.07 -32.92 12.04
CA ARG A 869 30.60 -34.30 11.87
C ARG A 869 29.09 -34.33 11.68
N ASP A 870 28.62 -35.35 10.99
CA ASP A 870 27.23 -35.52 10.62
C ASP A 870 26.40 -35.84 11.87
N ILE A 871 25.21 -35.25 11.98
CA ILE A 871 24.30 -35.49 13.10
C ILE A 871 22.96 -36.08 12.66
N VAL A 872 22.46 -35.69 11.47
CA VAL A 872 21.20 -36.07 10.82
C VAL A 872 19.94 -35.70 11.59
N ASP A 873 19.89 -36.03 12.88
CA ASP A 873 18.81 -35.72 13.79
C ASP A 873 19.27 -35.66 15.25
N TRP A 874 18.47 -35.04 16.12
CA TRP A 874 18.78 -34.89 17.53
C TRP A 874 17.54 -35.09 18.42
N PRO A 875 17.60 -35.95 19.45
CA PRO A 875 18.77 -36.70 19.95
C PRO A 875 19.07 -37.99 19.17
N GLN A 876 20.35 -38.35 19.09
CA GLN A 876 20.80 -39.62 18.51
C GLN A 876 20.65 -40.80 19.49
N ALA A 877 20.58 -42.01 18.95
CA ALA A 877 20.54 -43.23 19.75
C ALA A 877 21.76 -43.36 20.70
N GLY A 878 21.52 -43.71 21.97
CA GLY A 878 22.57 -43.96 22.97
C GLY A 878 23.11 -42.72 23.70
N GLY A 879 22.80 -41.49 23.28
CA GLY A 879 23.30 -40.26 23.92
C GLY A 879 22.91 -40.10 25.39
N TRP A 880 21.74 -40.63 25.78
CA TRP A 880 21.22 -40.60 27.16
C TRP A 880 20.66 -41.97 27.59
N GLY A 881 21.14 -43.05 26.98
CA GLY A 881 20.57 -44.41 27.17
C GLY A 881 19.18 -44.59 26.56
N THR A 882 18.72 -43.66 25.71
CA THR A 882 17.46 -43.73 24.97
C THR A 882 17.68 -44.28 23.55
N MET A 883 16.60 -44.73 22.90
CA MET A 883 16.64 -45.21 21.51
C MET A 883 16.92 -44.11 20.48
N GLY A 884 16.99 -42.84 20.90
CA GLY A 884 17.14 -41.70 19.98
C GLY A 884 15.90 -41.43 19.14
N GLU A 885 16.01 -40.44 18.28
CA GLU A 885 14.97 -40.02 17.34
C GLU A 885 15.46 -40.01 15.89
N ASP A 886 16.63 -40.57 15.62
CA ASP A 886 17.27 -40.66 14.29
C ASP A 886 16.78 -41.85 13.44
N ASP A 887 15.70 -42.51 13.83
CA ASP A 887 15.16 -43.71 13.19
C ASP A 887 16.20 -44.86 13.03
N GLY A 888 17.24 -44.89 13.88
CA GLY A 888 18.32 -45.88 13.77
C GLY A 888 19.28 -45.62 12.61
N PHE A 889 19.44 -44.36 12.19
CA PHE A 889 20.28 -43.96 11.06
C PHE A 889 21.69 -44.60 11.07
N VAL A 890 22.08 -45.19 9.95
CA VAL A 890 23.39 -45.84 9.77
C VAL A 890 24.36 -44.87 9.10
N PHE A 891 25.15 -44.17 9.91
CA PHE A 891 26.17 -43.22 9.43
C PHE A 891 27.24 -43.90 8.55
N ARG A 892 27.41 -43.36 7.36
CA ARG A 892 28.44 -43.73 6.37
C ARG A 892 29.31 -42.51 6.02
N PRO A 893 30.44 -42.67 5.31
CA PRO A 893 31.18 -41.53 4.80
C PRO A 893 30.36 -40.65 3.84
N VAL A 894 29.50 -41.27 3.03
CA VAL A 894 28.55 -40.57 2.14
C VAL A 894 27.15 -40.86 2.63
N ASN A 895 26.50 -39.85 3.20
CA ASN A 895 25.14 -39.91 3.74
C ASN A 895 24.15 -39.16 2.84
N THR A 896 22.95 -39.69 2.69
CA THR A 896 21.88 -39.16 1.82
C THR A 896 21.41 -37.78 2.27
N VAL A 897 21.26 -37.56 3.58
CA VAL A 897 20.80 -36.28 4.16
C VAL A 897 21.77 -35.15 3.83
N ILE A 898 23.05 -35.32 4.17
CA ILE A 898 24.11 -34.32 3.91
C ILE A 898 24.16 -33.93 2.45
N ASN A 899 24.15 -34.92 1.56
CA ASN A 899 24.30 -34.67 0.13
C ASN A 899 23.04 -34.08 -0.51
N SER A 900 21.87 -34.30 0.08
CA SER A 900 20.63 -33.61 -0.32
C SER A 900 20.64 -32.14 0.10
N MET A 901 21.18 -31.82 1.28
CA MET A 901 21.42 -30.41 1.68
C MET A 901 22.48 -29.75 0.80
N TYR A 902 23.55 -30.45 0.47
CA TYR A 902 24.59 -29.96 -0.43
C TYR A 902 24.02 -29.64 -1.82
N TYR A 903 23.17 -30.52 -2.39
CA TYR A 903 22.42 -30.25 -3.61
C TYR A 903 21.69 -28.90 -3.53
N ARG A 904 20.89 -28.71 -2.47
CA ARG A 904 20.11 -27.49 -2.29
C ARG A 904 20.99 -26.25 -2.14
N ASN A 905 22.10 -26.37 -1.44
CA ASN A 905 23.09 -25.29 -1.30
C ASN A 905 23.69 -24.89 -2.66
N MET A 906 23.99 -25.85 -3.54
CA MET A 906 24.50 -25.55 -4.89
C MET A 906 23.45 -24.87 -5.77
N GLU A 907 22.16 -25.22 -5.65
CA GLU A 907 21.10 -24.46 -6.33
C GLU A 907 21.03 -23.01 -5.84
N ILE A 908 21.11 -22.79 -4.52
CA ILE A 908 21.08 -21.45 -3.92
C ILE A 908 22.29 -20.63 -4.37
N MET A 909 23.50 -21.19 -4.30
CA MET A 909 24.71 -20.49 -4.73
C MET A 909 24.69 -20.19 -6.24
N ALA A 910 24.07 -21.04 -7.06
CA ALA A 910 23.86 -20.74 -8.46
C ALA A 910 22.95 -19.52 -8.67
N GLU A 911 21.88 -19.41 -7.88
CA GLU A 911 20.95 -18.28 -7.93
C GLU A 911 21.62 -16.98 -7.44
N PHE A 912 22.35 -17.03 -6.33
CA PHE A 912 23.12 -15.89 -5.82
C PHE A 912 24.21 -15.46 -6.80
N ALA A 913 24.94 -16.40 -7.40
CA ALA A 913 25.92 -16.09 -8.44
C ALA A 913 25.25 -15.39 -9.64
N GLN A 914 24.08 -15.85 -10.06
CA GLN A 914 23.32 -15.23 -11.14
C GLN A 914 22.84 -13.81 -10.77
N LEU A 915 22.35 -13.62 -9.54
CA LEU A 915 21.95 -12.33 -8.99
C LEU A 915 23.09 -11.31 -9.01
N LEU A 916 24.29 -11.73 -8.63
CA LEU A 916 25.51 -10.91 -8.60
C LEU A 916 26.20 -10.76 -9.97
N GLY A 917 25.61 -11.30 -11.06
CA GLY A 917 26.19 -11.26 -12.40
C GLY A 917 27.41 -12.19 -12.61
N LYS A 918 27.71 -13.08 -11.67
CA LYS A 918 28.81 -14.07 -11.71
C LYS A 918 28.42 -15.31 -12.53
N THR A 919 28.24 -15.12 -13.84
CA THR A 919 27.67 -16.12 -14.76
C THR A 919 28.46 -17.45 -14.80
N GLU A 920 29.79 -17.41 -14.74
CA GLU A 920 30.62 -18.64 -14.74
C GLU A 920 30.47 -19.45 -13.45
N GLU A 921 30.49 -18.78 -12.29
CA GLU A 921 30.24 -19.43 -10.99
C GLU A 921 28.82 -20.00 -10.94
N ALA A 922 27.82 -19.27 -11.47
CA ALA A 922 26.44 -19.76 -11.55
C ALA A 922 26.34 -21.06 -12.36
N LEU A 923 27.10 -21.20 -13.44
CA LEU A 923 27.16 -22.43 -14.23
C LEU A 923 27.87 -23.57 -13.47
N ASP A 924 28.99 -23.30 -12.80
CA ASP A 924 29.70 -24.29 -11.98
C ASP A 924 28.79 -24.86 -10.89
N PHE A 925 28.10 -23.99 -10.16
CA PHE A 925 27.14 -24.40 -9.14
C PHE A 925 25.98 -25.23 -9.70
N LYS A 926 25.42 -24.86 -10.86
CA LYS A 926 24.39 -25.68 -11.54
C LYS A 926 24.92 -27.05 -11.94
N LEU A 927 26.16 -27.12 -12.43
CA LEU A 927 26.80 -28.39 -12.78
C LEU A 927 27.03 -29.28 -11.56
N ARG A 928 27.49 -28.71 -10.43
CA ARG A 928 27.64 -29.40 -9.15
C ARG A 928 26.31 -29.93 -8.64
N ALA A 929 25.26 -29.11 -8.63
CA ALA A 929 23.91 -29.51 -8.24
C ALA A 929 23.39 -30.67 -9.11
N ALA A 930 23.51 -30.56 -10.44
CA ALA A 930 23.10 -31.61 -11.36
C ALA A 930 23.88 -32.92 -11.14
N LYS A 931 25.19 -32.82 -10.89
CA LYS A 931 26.07 -33.96 -10.63
C LYS A 931 25.66 -34.69 -9.33
N VAL A 932 25.55 -33.99 -8.21
CA VAL A 932 25.19 -34.62 -6.93
C VAL A 932 23.77 -35.19 -6.97
N LYS A 933 22.78 -34.50 -7.56
CA LYS A 933 21.41 -35.01 -7.71
C LYS A 933 21.38 -36.32 -8.50
N LYS A 934 22.14 -36.37 -9.61
CA LYS A 934 22.29 -37.60 -10.39
C LYS A 934 22.90 -38.71 -9.55
N SER A 935 23.98 -38.43 -8.80
CA SER A 935 24.66 -39.42 -7.97
C SER A 935 23.78 -39.93 -6.83
N ILE A 936 22.99 -39.07 -6.16
CA ILE A 936 22.01 -39.48 -5.16
C ILE A 936 21.00 -40.47 -5.76
N ASN A 937 20.36 -40.10 -6.88
CA ASN A 937 19.33 -40.92 -7.51
C ASN A 937 19.88 -42.24 -8.11
N GLN A 938 21.16 -42.30 -8.45
CA GLN A 938 21.79 -43.49 -9.00
C GLN A 938 22.37 -44.45 -7.95
N LYS A 939 22.90 -43.91 -6.84
CA LYS A 939 23.70 -44.69 -5.89
C LYS A 939 23.05 -44.86 -4.52
N LEU A 940 22.06 -44.02 -4.17
CA LEU A 940 21.42 -44.02 -2.85
C LEU A 940 19.94 -44.43 -2.92
N TYR A 941 19.29 -44.33 -4.08
CA TYR A 941 17.94 -44.87 -4.27
C TYR A 941 17.97 -46.37 -4.56
N ASN A 942 17.29 -47.17 -3.73
CA ASN A 942 17.10 -48.59 -3.96
C ASN A 942 15.83 -48.82 -4.78
N LYS A 943 15.99 -49.08 -6.09
CA LYS A 943 14.87 -49.29 -7.02
C LYS A 943 14.00 -50.51 -6.69
N GLU A 944 14.57 -51.56 -6.11
CA GLU A 944 13.81 -52.77 -5.76
C GLU A 944 12.93 -52.55 -4.53
N LYS A 945 13.42 -51.73 -3.58
CA LYS A 945 12.71 -51.46 -2.33
C LYS A 945 11.87 -50.19 -2.36
N GLY A 946 12.09 -49.30 -3.33
CA GLY A 946 11.30 -48.08 -3.54
C GLY A 946 11.66 -46.89 -2.64
N TYR A 947 12.81 -46.93 -1.95
CA TYR A 947 13.24 -45.91 -0.98
C TYR A 947 14.75 -45.60 -1.07
N TYR A 948 15.17 -44.46 -0.50
CA TYR A 948 16.59 -44.09 -0.35
C TYR A 948 17.21 -44.70 0.91
N THR A 949 18.41 -45.26 0.77
CA THR A 949 19.20 -45.75 1.90
C THR A 949 19.90 -44.60 2.64
N ASP A 950 20.32 -44.82 3.88
CA ASP A 950 20.97 -43.78 4.71
C ASP A 950 22.28 -43.26 4.10
N GLY A 951 22.99 -44.13 3.39
CA GLY A 951 24.26 -43.81 2.75
C GLY A 951 24.79 -44.95 1.89
N ILE A 952 25.99 -44.77 1.33
CA ILE A 952 26.63 -45.81 0.51
C ILE A 952 27.05 -46.99 1.41
N GLY A 953 26.67 -48.21 1.01
CA GLY A 953 27.06 -49.45 1.69
C GLY A 953 26.18 -49.84 2.87
N THR A 954 24.95 -49.32 2.96
CA THR A 954 23.91 -49.78 3.89
C THR A 954 22.61 -50.09 3.15
N ASP A 955 21.85 -51.04 3.69
CA ASP A 955 20.50 -51.39 3.23
C ASP A 955 19.39 -50.70 4.05
N HIS A 956 19.76 -50.06 5.16
CA HIS A 956 18.85 -49.32 6.01
C HIS A 956 18.41 -48.02 5.30
N GLY A 957 17.12 -47.71 5.38
CA GLY A 957 16.56 -46.44 4.93
C GLY A 957 15.72 -45.83 6.05
N SER A 958 16.20 -44.75 6.64
CA SER A 958 15.45 -44.00 7.63
C SER A 958 14.38 -43.11 6.98
N VAL A 959 13.46 -42.59 7.79
CA VAL A 959 12.59 -41.49 7.35
C VAL A 959 13.42 -40.28 6.88
N HIS A 960 14.56 -39.98 7.51
CA HIS A 960 15.45 -38.87 7.16
C HIS A 960 16.05 -39.00 5.76
N ALA A 961 16.55 -40.19 5.43
CA ALA A 961 17.12 -40.49 4.12
C ALA A 961 16.11 -40.31 2.98
N ASN A 962 14.81 -40.31 3.29
CA ASN A 962 13.73 -40.17 2.32
C ASN A 962 13.09 -38.78 2.34
N MET A 963 12.93 -38.15 3.52
CA MET A 963 12.31 -36.84 3.63
C MET A 963 13.21 -35.72 3.08
N PHE A 964 14.52 -35.75 3.31
CA PHE A 964 15.42 -34.68 2.85
C PHE A 964 15.53 -34.60 1.31
N PRO A 965 15.75 -35.72 0.58
CA PRO A 965 15.69 -35.69 -0.89
C PRO A 965 14.34 -35.18 -1.42
N LEU A 966 13.23 -35.53 -0.76
CA LEU A 966 11.89 -35.17 -1.20
C LEU A 966 11.58 -33.69 -0.92
N ALA A 967 11.94 -33.19 0.26
CA ALA A 967 11.81 -31.79 0.66
C ALA A 967 12.61 -30.86 -0.26
N PHE A 968 13.82 -31.26 -0.67
CA PHE A 968 14.67 -30.46 -1.57
C PHE A 968 14.49 -30.76 -3.06
N GLY A 969 13.49 -31.56 -3.46
CA GLY A 969 13.21 -31.81 -4.88
C GLY A 969 14.28 -32.62 -5.62
N VAL A 970 15.02 -33.47 -4.91
CA VAL A 970 15.98 -34.42 -5.49
C VAL A 970 15.25 -35.62 -6.12
N VAL A 971 14.15 -36.06 -5.50
CA VAL A 971 13.37 -37.23 -5.91
C VAL A 971 12.67 -36.99 -7.26
N PRO A 972 12.92 -37.82 -8.29
CA PRO A 972 12.18 -37.78 -9.55
C PRO A 972 10.68 -38.04 -9.36
N ASP A 973 9.83 -37.42 -10.21
CA ASP A 973 8.36 -37.56 -10.09
C ASP A 973 7.89 -39.02 -10.10
N GLU A 974 8.54 -39.90 -10.88
CA GLU A 974 8.25 -41.34 -10.94
C GLU A 974 8.48 -42.11 -9.63
N TYR A 975 9.25 -41.57 -8.68
CA TYR A 975 9.55 -42.21 -7.40
C TYR A 975 8.90 -41.50 -6.20
N LYS A 976 8.21 -40.37 -6.41
CA LYS A 976 7.61 -39.60 -5.31
C LYS A 976 6.61 -40.42 -4.51
N GLU A 977 5.73 -41.17 -5.20
CA GLU A 977 4.71 -42.00 -4.56
C GLU A 977 5.34 -43.11 -3.71
N SER A 978 6.32 -43.87 -4.25
CA SER A 978 6.96 -44.96 -3.52
C SER A 978 7.72 -44.48 -2.28
N VAL A 979 8.40 -43.32 -2.39
CA VAL A 979 9.13 -42.70 -1.29
C VAL A 979 8.17 -42.19 -0.22
N ALA A 980 7.08 -41.52 -0.62
CA ALA A 980 6.06 -41.06 0.29
C ALA A 980 5.37 -42.22 1.03
N ASP A 981 5.05 -43.31 0.33
CA ASP A 981 4.48 -44.50 0.94
C ASP A 981 5.45 -45.17 1.92
N TYR A 982 6.73 -45.23 1.59
CA TYR A 982 7.75 -45.70 2.53
C TYR A 982 7.79 -44.83 3.81
N MET A 983 7.79 -43.51 3.65
CA MET A 983 7.77 -42.57 4.79
C MET A 983 6.54 -42.76 5.68
N LYS A 984 5.35 -43.01 5.11
CA LYS A 984 4.14 -43.32 5.88
C LYS A 984 4.33 -44.52 6.80
N THR A 985 5.09 -45.54 6.38
CA THR A 985 5.39 -46.71 7.22
C THR A 985 6.25 -46.41 8.45
N ARG A 986 6.99 -45.29 8.43
CA ARG A 986 7.87 -44.87 9.53
C ARG A 986 7.16 -43.97 10.54
N GLY A 987 6.11 -43.25 10.13
CA GLY A 987 5.44 -42.30 11.02
C GLY A 987 6.34 -41.10 11.37
N MET A 988 6.13 -40.52 12.55
CA MET A 988 6.98 -39.46 13.12
C MET A 988 8.27 -40.02 13.74
N ALA A 989 8.96 -40.94 13.06
CA ALA A 989 10.22 -41.53 13.55
C ALA A 989 11.43 -40.56 13.47
N CYS A 990 11.18 -39.25 13.51
CA CYS A 990 12.17 -38.18 13.59
C CYS A 990 11.94 -37.35 14.86
N SER A 991 12.91 -36.53 15.24
CA SER A 991 12.75 -35.52 16.29
C SER A 991 11.85 -34.36 15.85
N VAL A 992 11.67 -33.40 16.75
CA VAL A 992 10.96 -32.16 16.44
C VAL A 992 11.72 -31.30 15.41
N TYR A 993 13.06 -31.37 15.36
CA TYR A 993 13.87 -30.76 14.30
C TYR A 993 13.61 -31.44 12.95
N GLY A 994 13.68 -32.78 12.90
CA GLY A 994 13.42 -33.54 11.68
C GLY A 994 12.00 -33.35 11.14
N ALA A 995 11.03 -33.03 12.00
CA ALA A 995 9.64 -32.84 11.65
C ALA A 995 9.43 -31.72 10.62
N GLN A 996 10.24 -30.66 10.62
CA GLN A 996 10.18 -29.60 9.61
C GLN A 996 10.30 -30.19 8.19
N TYR A 997 11.34 -31.01 7.98
CA TYR A 997 11.63 -31.60 6.68
C TYR A 997 10.68 -32.73 6.31
N LEU A 998 10.23 -33.51 7.30
CA LEU A 998 9.17 -34.50 7.10
C LEU A 998 7.90 -33.83 6.56
N MET A 999 7.47 -32.73 7.17
CA MET A 999 6.27 -32.02 6.74
C MET A 999 6.42 -31.39 5.35
N GLU A 1000 7.56 -30.75 5.05
CA GLU A 1000 7.82 -30.23 3.70
C GLU A 1000 7.82 -31.35 2.64
N ALA A 1001 8.44 -32.48 2.94
CA ALA A 1001 8.48 -33.66 2.09
C ALA A 1001 7.09 -34.25 1.81
N VAL A 1002 6.26 -34.40 2.85
CA VAL A 1002 4.89 -34.93 2.76
C VAL A 1002 4.03 -34.06 1.83
N TYR A 1003 4.07 -32.73 2.01
CA TYR A 1003 3.32 -31.81 1.15
C TYR A 1003 3.90 -31.70 -0.26
N ASN A 1004 5.22 -31.82 -0.44
CA ASN A 1004 5.83 -31.85 -1.78
C ASN A 1004 5.49 -33.12 -2.58
N ALA A 1005 5.09 -34.19 -1.90
CA ALA A 1005 4.58 -35.41 -2.52
C ALA A 1005 3.05 -35.43 -2.72
N GLY A 1006 2.33 -34.36 -2.38
CA GLY A 1006 0.86 -34.32 -2.48
C GLY A 1006 0.14 -35.18 -1.44
N ALA A 1007 0.82 -35.59 -0.35
CA ALA A 1007 0.25 -36.45 0.69
C ALA A 1007 -0.44 -35.63 1.81
N ALA A 1008 -1.32 -34.70 1.42
CA ALA A 1008 -1.94 -33.72 2.33
C ALA A 1008 -2.70 -34.35 3.52
N ASP A 1009 -3.43 -35.46 3.28
CA ASP A 1009 -4.16 -36.19 4.33
C ASP A 1009 -3.22 -36.70 5.43
N TYR A 1010 -2.06 -37.24 5.03
CA TYR A 1010 -1.04 -37.69 5.97
C TYR A 1010 -0.39 -36.52 6.70
N GLY A 1011 -0.17 -35.39 6.03
CA GLY A 1011 0.32 -34.17 6.68
C GLY A 1011 -0.64 -33.68 7.78
N LEU A 1012 -1.94 -33.68 7.50
CA LEU A 1012 -2.96 -33.33 8.49
C LEU A 1012 -3.01 -34.34 9.64
N GLU A 1013 -2.91 -35.64 9.35
CA GLU A 1013 -2.83 -36.71 10.36
C GLU A 1013 -1.65 -36.48 11.31
N LEU A 1014 -0.45 -36.22 10.79
CA LEU A 1014 0.73 -35.97 11.61
C LEU A 1014 0.61 -34.71 12.48
N MET A 1015 0.11 -33.60 11.94
CA MET A 1015 -0.08 -32.36 12.71
C MET A 1015 -1.17 -32.46 13.78
N THR A 1016 -2.11 -33.40 13.63
CA THR A 1016 -3.23 -33.60 14.56
C THR A 1016 -3.09 -34.86 15.42
N ALA A 1017 -1.94 -35.53 15.34
CA ALA A 1017 -1.64 -36.72 16.13
C ALA A 1017 -1.68 -36.42 17.64
N THR A 1018 -2.05 -37.43 18.43
CA THR A 1018 -2.21 -37.31 19.90
C THR A 1018 -1.33 -38.28 20.70
N HIS A 1019 -0.50 -39.05 20.01
CA HIS A 1019 0.53 -39.90 20.62
C HIS A 1019 1.73 -39.08 21.07
N ASP A 1020 2.66 -39.69 21.80
CA ASP A 1020 3.80 -38.99 22.41
C ASP A 1020 4.74 -38.26 21.43
N ARG A 1021 4.82 -38.69 20.17
CA ARG A 1021 5.49 -37.94 19.08
C ARG A 1021 4.59 -36.92 18.38
N SER A 1022 3.99 -36.00 19.12
CA SER A 1022 3.13 -34.98 18.52
C SER A 1022 3.15 -33.65 19.25
N TRP A 1023 2.79 -32.58 18.54
CA TRP A 1023 2.62 -31.25 19.13
C TRP A 1023 1.51 -31.21 20.17
N TYR A 1024 0.43 -31.97 19.97
CA TYR A 1024 -0.63 -32.07 20.97
C TYR A 1024 -0.14 -32.73 22.26
N ASN A 1025 0.85 -33.64 22.20
CA ASN A 1025 1.47 -34.17 23.41
C ASN A 1025 2.12 -33.06 24.25
N MET A 1026 2.80 -32.09 23.62
CA MET A 1026 3.40 -30.95 24.33
C MET A 1026 2.35 -30.14 25.11
N ILE A 1027 1.19 -29.91 24.49
CA ILE A 1027 0.04 -29.24 25.12
C ILE A 1027 -0.51 -30.10 26.27
N LYS A 1028 -0.68 -31.40 26.02
CA LYS A 1028 -1.23 -32.37 26.97
C LYS A 1028 -0.37 -32.51 28.23
N VAL A 1029 0.96 -32.46 28.11
CA VAL A 1029 1.88 -32.50 29.27
C VAL A 1029 1.96 -31.17 30.02
N GLY A 1030 1.31 -30.13 29.50
CA GLY A 1030 1.16 -28.82 30.17
C GLY A 1030 2.06 -27.72 29.63
N SER A 1031 2.87 -27.99 28.60
CA SER A 1031 3.72 -26.96 28.01
C SER A 1031 2.90 -25.95 27.21
N THR A 1032 3.35 -24.69 27.23
CA THR A 1032 2.75 -23.58 26.48
C THR A 1032 3.73 -22.92 25.52
N ILE A 1033 4.97 -23.41 25.49
CA ILE A 1033 5.98 -23.17 24.47
C ILE A 1033 6.37 -24.55 23.93
N THR A 1034 6.75 -24.66 22.66
CA THR A 1034 7.20 -25.92 22.08
C THR A 1034 8.42 -26.48 22.82
N MET A 1035 8.50 -27.80 22.90
CA MET A 1035 9.56 -28.51 23.61
C MET A 1035 10.73 -28.85 22.67
N GLU A 1036 11.92 -29.07 23.24
CA GLU A 1036 13.11 -29.45 22.47
C GLU A 1036 12.99 -30.87 21.89
N ALA A 1037 12.38 -31.80 22.63
CA ALA A 1037 12.05 -33.15 22.16
C ALA A 1037 10.54 -33.40 22.27
N TRP A 1038 10.05 -34.43 21.58
CA TRP A 1038 8.62 -34.77 21.61
C TRP A 1038 8.08 -35.08 23.02
N ASP A 1039 8.93 -35.69 23.84
CA ASP A 1039 8.61 -36.07 25.21
C ASP A 1039 9.90 -36.30 26.01
N MET A 1040 9.84 -36.09 27.33
CA MET A 1040 10.97 -36.31 28.23
C MET A 1040 11.50 -37.75 28.20
N LYS A 1041 10.69 -38.73 27.77
CA LYS A 1041 11.15 -40.12 27.62
C LYS A 1041 12.19 -40.30 26.49
N TYR A 1042 12.19 -39.43 25.48
CA TYR A 1042 13.15 -39.48 24.37
C TYR A 1042 14.43 -38.70 24.69
N LYS A 1043 14.26 -37.58 25.41
CA LYS A 1043 15.35 -36.73 25.91
C LYS A 1043 15.08 -36.27 27.35
N PRO A 1044 15.60 -36.98 28.37
CA PRO A 1044 15.34 -36.65 29.78
C PRO A 1044 15.85 -35.29 30.24
N ASN A 1045 16.73 -34.64 29.48
CA ASN A 1045 17.23 -33.28 29.72
C ASN A 1045 16.71 -32.27 28.68
N SER A 1046 15.48 -32.46 28.19
CA SER A 1046 14.82 -31.57 27.23
C SER A 1046 14.35 -30.26 27.87
N ASP A 1047 14.48 -29.16 27.15
CA ASP A 1047 13.85 -27.87 27.50
C ASP A 1047 12.35 -27.88 27.12
N TRP A 1048 11.54 -27.11 27.85
CA TRP A 1048 10.12 -26.86 27.57
C TRP A 1048 9.86 -25.53 26.83
N ASN A 1049 10.93 -24.88 26.38
CA ASN A 1049 10.91 -23.52 25.84
C ASN A 1049 11.77 -23.37 24.57
N HIS A 1050 11.63 -24.30 23.63
CA HIS A 1050 12.50 -24.46 22.47
C HIS A 1050 11.77 -24.22 21.14
N ALA A 1051 12.17 -23.21 20.37
CA ALA A 1051 11.38 -22.71 19.24
C ALA A 1051 11.45 -23.57 17.97
N TRP A 1052 12.47 -24.41 17.81
CA TRP A 1052 12.57 -25.33 16.66
C TRP A 1052 11.37 -26.28 16.57
N GLY A 1053 10.60 -26.42 17.65
CA GLY A 1053 9.46 -27.32 17.69
C GLY A 1053 8.22 -26.72 17.06
N ALA A 1054 8.27 -25.46 16.67
CA ALA A 1054 7.16 -24.69 16.15
C ALA A 1054 6.96 -24.81 14.63
N ALA A 1055 7.44 -25.89 14.00
CA ALA A 1055 7.30 -26.12 12.56
C ALA A 1055 5.85 -25.91 12.02
N PRO A 1056 4.77 -26.33 12.72
CA PRO A 1056 3.40 -26.09 12.25
C PRO A 1056 3.05 -24.62 11.99
N ALA A 1057 3.72 -23.65 12.65
CA ALA A 1057 3.51 -22.23 12.37
C ALA A 1057 3.82 -21.89 10.90
N ASN A 1058 4.91 -22.43 10.35
CA ASN A 1058 5.25 -22.21 8.94
C ASN A 1058 4.63 -23.22 7.99
N ILE A 1059 4.51 -24.50 8.38
CA ILE A 1059 3.95 -25.54 7.51
C ILE A 1059 2.50 -25.24 7.13
N VAL A 1060 1.70 -24.73 8.07
CA VAL A 1060 0.31 -24.32 7.81
C VAL A 1060 0.25 -23.23 6.73
N ALA A 1061 1.15 -22.23 6.79
CA ALA A 1061 1.20 -21.15 5.81
C ALA A 1061 1.83 -21.59 4.47
N ARG A 1062 3.05 -22.12 4.51
CA ARG A 1062 3.90 -22.39 3.36
C ARG A 1062 3.52 -23.64 2.59
N ASN A 1063 2.98 -24.67 3.23
CA ASN A 1063 2.78 -25.98 2.61
C ASN A 1063 1.31 -26.39 2.56
N MET A 1064 0.57 -26.25 3.66
CA MET A 1064 -0.85 -26.57 3.71
C MET A 1064 -1.70 -25.54 2.96
N TRP A 1065 -1.51 -24.24 3.20
CA TRP A 1065 -2.10 -23.18 2.37
C TRP A 1065 -1.26 -22.86 1.13
N GLY A 1066 0.01 -23.27 1.13
CA GLY A 1066 0.90 -23.12 -0.02
C GLY A 1066 1.32 -21.68 -0.30
N ILE A 1067 1.21 -20.76 0.67
CA ILE A 1067 1.50 -19.33 0.53
C ILE A 1067 3.01 -19.11 0.67
N GLN A 1068 3.69 -18.85 -0.44
CA GLN A 1068 5.16 -18.68 -0.49
C GLN A 1068 5.54 -17.58 -1.49
N PRO A 1069 6.68 -16.89 -1.32
CA PRO A 1069 7.19 -15.99 -2.35
C PRO A 1069 7.63 -16.79 -3.57
N LYS A 1070 7.07 -16.48 -4.75
CA LYS A 1070 7.55 -17.02 -6.04
C LYS A 1070 8.68 -16.16 -6.61
N THR A 1071 8.59 -14.85 -6.37
CA THR A 1071 9.69 -13.91 -6.60
C THR A 1071 10.12 -13.31 -5.27
N PRO A 1072 11.39 -12.94 -5.12
CA PRO A 1072 11.90 -12.24 -3.94
C PRO A 1072 11.02 -11.03 -3.56
N GLY A 1073 10.75 -10.87 -2.26
CA GLY A 1073 9.94 -9.76 -1.72
C GLY A 1073 8.46 -9.81 -2.10
N PHE A 1074 7.93 -10.99 -2.47
CA PHE A 1074 6.52 -11.22 -2.81
C PHE A 1074 5.96 -10.35 -3.95
N GLY A 1075 6.77 -9.99 -4.95
CA GLY A 1075 6.22 -9.42 -6.21
C GLY A 1075 5.17 -10.35 -6.85
N VAL A 1076 5.45 -11.66 -6.81
CA VAL A 1076 4.53 -12.75 -7.13
C VAL A 1076 4.51 -13.72 -5.94
N ALA A 1077 3.32 -14.06 -5.47
CA ALA A 1077 3.12 -15.11 -4.47
C ALA A 1077 2.62 -16.40 -5.14
N THR A 1078 3.15 -17.55 -4.73
CA THR A 1078 2.51 -18.85 -4.99
C THR A 1078 1.48 -19.10 -3.89
N ILE A 1079 0.31 -19.64 -4.26
CA ILE A 1079 -0.74 -20.08 -3.35
C ILE A 1079 -1.16 -21.49 -3.80
N HIS A 1080 -0.88 -22.49 -2.96
CA HIS A 1080 -1.09 -23.89 -3.28
C HIS A 1080 -1.81 -24.65 -2.15
N PRO A 1081 -3.13 -24.45 -2.00
CA PRO A 1081 -3.86 -25.06 -0.91
C PRO A 1081 -3.96 -26.59 -1.08
N GLN A 1082 -3.56 -27.29 -0.02
CA GLN A 1082 -3.55 -28.73 0.20
C GLN A 1082 -4.24 -29.03 1.54
N LEU A 1083 -5.56 -28.81 1.58
CA LEU A 1083 -6.34 -28.72 2.83
C LEU A 1083 -6.92 -30.06 3.32
N ALA A 1084 -6.57 -31.17 2.67
CA ALA A 1084 -7.02 -32.51 3.04
C ALA A 1084 -8.56 -32.57 3.22
N ASN A 1085 -9.04 -33.11 4.34
CA ASN A 1085 -10.46 -33.25 4.66
C ASN A 1085 -11.04 -32.11 5.53
N LEU A 1086 -10.38 -30.94 5.63
CA LEU A 1086 -10.93 -29.79 6.35
C LEU A 1086 -12.24 -29.31 5.70
N GLU A 1087 -13.20 -28.91 6.54
CA GLU A 1087 -14.50 -28.36 6.08
C GLU A 1087 -14.43 -26.85 5.89
N PHE A 1088 -13.64 -26.15 6.72
CA PHE A 1088 -13.30 -24.74 6.53
C PHE A 1088 -11.88 -24.45 7.03
N SER A 1089 -11.28 -23.40 6.49
CA SER A 1089 -10.06 -22.80 7.03
C SER A 1089 -9.97 -21.31 6.69
N SER A 1090 -9.42 -20.51 7.59
CA SER A 1090 -9.08 -19.11 7.35
C SER A 1090 -7.65 -18.85 7.82
N ILE A 1091 -6.88 -18.10 7.03
CA ILE A 1091 -5.50 -17.74 7.35
C ILE A 1091 -5.23 -16.28 6.98
N LYS A 1092 -4.34 -15.64 7.73
CA LYS A 1092 -3.70 -14.36 7.41
C LYS A 1092 -2.20 -14.55 7.55
N VAL A 1093 -1.47 -14.40 6.43
CA VAL A 1093 -0.01 -14.56 6.35
C VAL A 1093 0.61 -13.18 6.13
N PRO A 1094 1.50 -12.71 7.02
CA PRO A 1094 2.16 -11.42 6.87
C PRO A 1094 3.23 -11.47 5.76
N THR A 1095 3.39 -10.36 5.03
CA THR A 1095 4.48 -10.18 4.06
C THR A 1095 5.01 -8.75 4.12
N ILE A 1096 6.14 -8.49 3.45
CA ILE A 1096 6.72 -7.13 3.32
C ILE A 1096 5.81 -6.15 2.56
N LYS A 1097 4.90 -6.65 1.70
CA LYS A 1097 3.97 -5.82 0.92
C LYS A 1097 2.59 -5.64 1.56
N GLY A 1098 2.33 -6.34 2.67
CA GLY A 1098 1.01 -6.45 3.31
C GLY A 1098 0.55 -7.90 3.46
N PRO A 1099 -0.48 -8.18 4.27
CA PRO A 1099 -0.91 -9.56 4.52
C PRO A 1099 -1.60 -10.16 3.30
N ILE A 1100 -1.38 -11.46 3.07
CA ILE A 1100 -2.23 -12.28 2.21
C ILE A 1100 -3.29 -12.94 3.10
N GLN A 1101 -4.57 -12.77 2.77
CA GLN A 1101 -5.67 -13.41 3.50
C GLN A 1101 -6.30 -14.51 2.65
N GLY A 1102 -6.54 -15.67 3.25
CA GLY A 1102 -7.17 -16.81 2.60
C GLY A 1102 -8.35 -17.33 3.42
N LYS A 1103 -9.46 -17.61 2.76
CA LYS A 1103 -10.61 -18.32 3.33
C LYS A 1103 -11.00 -19.47 2.42
N TYR A 1104 -11.26 -20.62 3.01
CA TYR A 1104 -11.70 -21.82 2.33
C TYR A 1104 -12.95 -22.37 3.02
N GLU A 1105 -13.92 -22.80 2.21
CA GLU A 1105 -15.14 -23.46 2.65
C GLU A 1105 -15.48 -24.60 1.68
N LYS A 1106 -15.68 -25.80 2.23
CA LYS A 1106 -16.29 -26.92 1.52
C LYS A 1106 -17.81 -26.78 1.59
N VAL A 1107 -18.38 -26.07 0.63
CA VAL A 1107 -19.82 -25.76 0.60
C VAL A 1107 -20.67 -27.05 0.53
N ASN A 1108 -20.21 -28.04 -0.24
CA ASN A 1108 -20.71 -29.41 -0.25
C ASN A 1108 -19.72 -30.32 -1.00
N ASN A 1109 -20.04 -31.62 -1.12
CA ASN A 1109 -19.18 -32.61 -1.79
C ASN A 1109 -18.85 -32.31 -3.27
N ARG A 1110 -19.51 -31.34 -3.91
CA ARG A 1110 -19.29 -30.97 -5.31
C ARG A 1110 -18.86 -29.52 -5.49
N LEU A 1111 -18.78 -28.73 -4.42
CA LEU A 1111 -18.47 -27.31 -4.50
C LEU A 1111 -17.55 -26.90 -3.34
N SER A 1112 -16.39 -26.39 -3.72
CA SER A 1112 -15.45 -25.72 -2.81
C SER A 1112 -15.30 -24.25 -3.20
N LYS A 1113 -15.18 -23.38 -2.20
CA LYS A 1113 -14.99 -21.94 -2.37
C LYS A 1113 -13.69 -21.50 -1.69
N TYR A 1114 -12.89 -20.73 -2.41
CA TYR A 1114 -11.77 -19.99 -1.86
C TYR A 1114 -12.01 -18.49 -2.05
N VAL A 1115 -11.63 -17.69 -1.07
CA VAL A 1115 -11.51 -16.24 -1.18
C VAL A 1115 -10.10 -15.87 -0.79
N ILE A 1116 -9.34 -15.33 -1.74
CA ILE A 1116 -7.95 -14.91 -1.55
C ILE A 1116 -7.85 -13.41 -1.74
N GLU A 1117 -7.39 -12.70 -0.72
CA GLU A 1117 -7.15 -11.27 -0.76
C GLU A 1117 -5.63 -11.01 -0.81
N LEU A 1118 -5.20 -10.33 -1.87
CA LEU A 1118 -3.81 -9.95 -2.09
C LEU A 1118 -3.63 -8.45 -1.85
N PRO A 1119 -2.54 -8.01 -1.19
CA PRO A 1119 -2.27 -6.59 -1.04
C PRO A 1119 -1.99 -5.94 -2.40
N ALA A 1120 -2.13 -4.62 -2.48
CA ALA A 1120 -1.72 -3.87 -3.66
C ALA A 1120 -0.25 -4.14 -4.01
N ASN A 1121 0.08 -4.02 -5.30
CA ASN A 1121 1.45 -4.22 -5.80
C ASN A 1121 1.97 -5.68 -5.68
N MET A 1122 1.09 -6.65 -5.47
CA MET A 1122 1.35 -8.09 -5.46
C MET A 1122 0.40 -8.82 -6.43
N VAL A 1123 0.90 -9.83 -7.13
CA VAL A 1123 0.05 -10.78 -7.89
C VAL A 1123 0.22 -12.20 -7.35
N GLY A 1124 -0.82 -13.01 -7.48
CA GLY A 1124 -0.80 -14.40 -7.02
C GLY A 1124 -0.80 -15.40 -8.18
N GLU A 1125 -0.17 -16.54 -7.97
CA GLU A 1125 -0.33 -17.75 -8.76
C GLU A 1125 -1.01 -18.81 -7.89
N PHE A 1126 -2.29 -19.06 -8.17
CA PHE A 1126 -3.07 -20.07 -7.48
C PHE A 1126 -3.00 -21.38 -8.25
N LYS A 1127 -2.65 -22.46 -7.55
CA LYS A 1127 -2.62 -23.83 -8.09
C LYS A 1127 -3.16 -24.81 -7.05
N THR A 1128 -3.91 -25.82 -7.45
CA THR A 1128 -4.32 -26.91 -6.57
C THR A 1128 -4.51 -28.17 -7.41
N ASP A 1129 -4.72 -29.32 -6.79
CA ASP A 1129 -5.01 -30.57 -7.49
C ASP A 1129 -6.46 -30.54 -7.99
N PHE A 1130 -6.65 -29.93 -9.16
CA PHE A 1130 -7.96 -29.85 -9.78
C PHE A 1130 -8.43 -31.25 -10.22
N PRO A 1131 -9.60 -31.73 -9.76
CA PRO A 1131 -10.17 -32.97 -10.28
C PRO A 1131 -10.33 -32.91 -11.81
N GLU A 1132 -10.11 -34.02 -12.53
CA GLU A 1132 -10.17 -34.05 -14.01
C GLU A 1132 -11.51 -33.54 -14.58
N ASN A 1133 -12.59 -33.69 -13.82
CA ASN A 1133 -13.95 -33.26 -14.14
C ASN A 1133 -14.36 -31.94 -13.48
N ALA A 1134 -13.40 -31.15 -12.98
CA ALA A 1134 -13.70 -29.88 -12.31
C ALA A 1134 -13.93 -28.73 -13.30
N GLU A 1135 -14.97 -27.94 -13.03
CA GLU A 1135 -15.16 -26.61 -13.60
C GLU A 1135 -14.74 -25.55 -12.57
N VAL A 1136 -13.86 -24.64 -12.98
CA VAL A 1136 -13.30 -23.61 -12.10
C VAL A 1136 -13.68 -22.24 -12.61
N SER A 1137 -14.17 -21.38 -11.70
CA SER A 1137 -14.44 -19.97 -11.99
C SER A 1137 -13.65 -19.05 -11.06
N LEU A 1138 -13.12 -17.96 -11.59
CA LEU A 1138 -12.48 -16.86 -10.88
C LEU A 1138 -13.32 -15.59 -11.05
N ASN A 1139 -13.79 -15.00 -9.95
CA ASN A 1139 -14.64 -13.80 -9.94
C ASN A 1139 -15.85 -13.93 -10.89
N GLY A 1140 -16.47 -15.11 -10.93
CA GLY A 1140 -17.62 -15.42 -11.78
C GLY A 1140 -17.30 -15.76 -13.25
N GLN A 1141 -16.03 -15.78 -13.66
CA GLN A 1141 -15.61 -16.14 -15.02
C GLN A 1141 -14.94 -17.52 -15.05
N THR A 1142 -15.38 -18.41 -15.94
CA THR A 1142 -14.77 -19.75 -16.13
C THR A 1142 -13.32 -19.63 -16.60
N VAL A 1143 -12.42 -20.42 -16.00
CA VAL A 1143 -10.98 -20.42 -16.30
C VAL A 1143 -10.57 -21.72 -16.96
N ASN A 1144 -9.66 -21.63 -17.94
CA ASN A 1144 -9.09 -22.81 -18.59
C ASN A 1144 -7.95 -23.40 -17.74
N LEU A 1145 -8.12 -24.65 -17.31
CA LEU A 1145 -7.17 -25.38 -16.46
C LEU A 1145 -5.94 -25.95 -17.19
N SER A 1146 -5.84 -25.78 -18.51
CA SER A 1146 -4.72 -26.34 -19.32
C SER A 1146 -3.33 -25.89 -18.87
N PHE A 1147 -3.22 -24.79 -18.13
CA PHE A 1147 -1.95 -24.25 -17.63
C PHE A 1147 -1.59 -24.74 -16.21
N GLY A 1148 -2.47 -25.49 -15.53
CA GLY A 1148 -2.23 -26.01 -14.18
C GLY A 1148 -2.22 -24.96 -13.05
N SER A 1149 -2.34 -23.68 -13.37
CA SER A 1149 -2.44 -22.57 -12.42
C SER A 1149 -3.29 -21.43 -12.97
N MET A 1150 -3.67 -20.49 -12.10
CA MET A 1150 -4.40 -19.28 -12.45
C MET A 1150 -3.80 -18.05 -11.78
N ARG A 1151 -3.84 -16.91 -12.48
CA ARG A 1151 -3.31 -15.64 -11.95
C ARG A 1151 -4.37 -14.91 -11.15
N LEU A 1152 -4.02 -14.50 -9.94
CA LEU A 1152 -4.82 -13.65 -9.07
C LEU A 1152 -4.32 -12.20 -9.18
N ALA A 1153 -5.26 -11.26 -9.19
CA ALA A 1153 -4.97 -9.82 -9.20
C ALA A 1153 -4.87 -9.28 -7.75
N PRO A 1154 -4.26 -8.10 -7.52
CA PRO A 1154 -4.38 -7.42 -6.24
C PRO A 1154 -5.86 -7.21 -5.85
N GLY A 1155 -6.16 -7.29 -4.56
CA GLY A 1155 -7.52 -7.26 -4.01
C GLY A 1155 -8.12 -8.64 -3.80
N GLU A 1156 -9.45 -8.69 -3.63
CA GLU A 1156 -10.21 -9.92 -3.40
C GLU A 1156 -10.38 -10.75 -4.68
N ASN A 1157 -10.12 -12.05 -4.57
CA ASN A 1157 -10.29 -13.03 -5.64
C ASN A 1157 -11.14 -14.21 -5.13
N GLU A 1158 -12.34 -14.37 -5.67
CA GLU A 1158 -13.22 -15.52 -5.38
C GLU A 1158 -12.98 -16.63 -6.40
N ILE A 1159 -12.67 -17.83 -5.90
CA ILE A 1159 -12.43 -19.03 -6.72
C ILE A 1159 -13.46 -20.09 -6.32
N LEU A 1160 -14.21 -20.59 -7.29
CA LEU A 1160 -15.15 -21.70 -7.09
C LEU A 1160 -14.68 -22.90 -7.90
N ILE A 1161 -14.60 -24.07 -7.25
CA ILE A 1161 -14.27 -25.35 -7.87
C ILE A 1161 -15.50 -26.25 -7.79
N ARG A 1162 -16.07 -26.62 -8.94
CA ARG A 1162 -17.26 -27.47 -9.07
C ARG A 1162 -16.92 -28.81 -9.70
N ILE A 1163 -17.28 -29.92 -9.06
CA ILE A 1163 -17.08 -31.27 -9.61
C ILE A 1163 -18.30 -31.66 -10.43
N ASN A 1164 -18.13 -31.82 -11.75
CA ASN A 1164 -19.21 -32.23 -12.65
C ASN A 1164 -19.44 -33.75 -12.58
N SER A 1165 -20.70 -34.16 -12.45
CA SER A 1165 -21.07 -35.58 -12.33
C SER A 1165 -21.59 -36.18 -13.65
N PHE A 1166 -21.06 -35.75 -14.79
CA PHE A 1166 -21.43 -36.33 -16.08
C PHE A 1166 -20.63 -37.59 -16.37
#